data_AF-A0A8J4SSD9-F1
#
_entry.id   AF-A0A8J4SSD9-F1
#
_cell.length_a   1.000
_cell.length_b   1.000
_cell.length_c   1.000
_cell.angle_alpha   90.00
_cell.angle_beta   90.00
_cell.angle_gamma   90.00
#
_symmetry.space_group_name_H-M   'P 1'
#
loop_
_entity.id
_entity.type
_entity.pdbx_description
1 polymer ?
#
loop_
_entity_poly.entity_id
_entity_poly.type
_entity_poly.pdbx_seq_one_letter_code
_entity_poly.pdbx_strand_id
1 'polypeptide(L)'
;MQNIFEGRLILRFDDTNPSKEKEIYEESILSDLPRLGVCWDVRSHTSDHFELLLKLCEQMIRDGKAYVDNTDGETMKAQRESRTPSVCRDNSVEKNLAWWEEMKKATEFGLQCCVRAKIDMNSNNGALRDPTIYRCKRESHVRTGNKYNVYPLYDFACPIVDSIEGVTHALRTSEYNDRNDQYAWICQALGLRCPMVIDYSRLALQNTLLSKRKLTWFVDEGLVDGWDDPRMPTVSGILRRGMTAEGLRQFILAQGSSRSSAQMEWDKIWAFNKKVIDPVAPRYTGLLMDPTLPSSDGAPRGLVPVRIRGQSDIVEKQVPIHPKNEHLGDRNILLGPLIFIEHADAVCLKQGENVTLINWGNCRVLNVQQTGQFVSGVDVELNLEDTNYKKTLKITWLADPGPTGPALTPLSCLIYDHLLTKAVITKDDDFKLFINKNSKIEQCLLGDHSLRGLKKGDIIQLQRRGYYICDAPYDPKCLATGHESPCVLIQIPEGTAKPDATPDSGTSEPKGSARAKTKPVVQLSEEEAAKAAERQRKKDEKKEARKEGRNKWKLSSQPQQPIQSNDAMPTESVPNPTVAPVQPSKPAQTTTKSSAVVADEEAKTVESKSQAKKQTKLALEARKEVEFADWYTQLLTKAELLEYYDISGCYILRPWAYSIWQSIQRFMDARLQLMGIENAYFPMFVSKATLEREQHHIADFAPEVAWVTRSGSSELAEPVAVRPTSETIMYPAFAKWIQSHRDLPLRLNQWSNVVRWEFKHPQPFLRTREFLWQEGHTAYAEKADAEAEVLEILDLYAEVYRDLLAVPVIKGRKTDKEKFAGADYTTTVEAYIGGTGRAIQAATSHHLGQNFSRMFDVTYDHPVTGMPAHVYQNSWGLTTRSLGVLFMVHGDNKGLVLPPRVAPIQIVVVPCGITNKSSTEERESLISAAHQVTSLLKQDVANYRVRCDDRTHLSPGWKFNHWEMKGVPVRLEIGPQEMAERSTCLVLRHNSAKLRIPMDQLRDRLPSLLDTIHTDMLRKATTEFAEHVRTANNLNELCAALDAKSLALAPFCGDSDCEEVIRNESARNVILEPGAPSMGAKSLCIPFACDFNSTLPCGSPPTGTKCFNQPHCTRQALAYTLFGRSY
;
A
#
# COMPACT_ATOMS: atom_id res chain seq x y z
N MET A 1 14.47 15.19 12.35
CA MET A 1 15.91 15.52 12.43
C MET A 1 16.24 16.23 13.73
N GLN A 2 15.92 17.53 13.90
CA GLN A 2 16.15 18.33 15.13
C GLN A 2 16.01 17.51 16.44
N ASN A 3 14.79 17.06 16.76
CA ASN A 3 14.46 16.29 17.98
C ASN A 3 15.05 14.86 18.06
N ILE A 4 15.68 14.35 17.00
CA ILE A 4 16.26 12.99 16.94
C ILE A 4 17.77 13.02 17.18
N PHE A 5 18.43 14.11 16.78
CA PHE A 5 19.88 14.29 16.85
C PHE A 5 20.30 15.41 17.82
N GLU A 6 19.34 15.97 18.57
CA GLU A 6 19.49 17.15 19.45
C GLU A 6 20.20 18.32 18.72
N GLY A 7 19.96 18.41 17.41
CA GLY A 7 20.66 19.31 16.50
C GLY A 7 19.92 20.63 16.32
N ARG A 8 20.66 21.71 16.07
CA ARG A 8 20.11 23.05 15.80
C ARG A 8 19.43 23.12 14.42
N LEU A 9 18.28 23.78 14.34
CA LEU A 9 17.60 24.15 13.11
C LEU A 9 17.88 25.61 12.75
N ILE A 10 18.34 25.85 11.53
CA ILE A 10 18.57 27.18 10.96
C ILE A 10 17.42 27.49 9.99
N LEU A 11 16.70 28.59 10.22
CA LEU A 11 15.75 29.15 9.26
C LEU A 11 16.47 30.22 8.44
N ARG A 12 16.97 29.84 7.25
CA ARG A 12 17.58 30.78 6.30
C ARG A 12 16.63 31.14 5.17
N PHE A 13 16.54 32.43 4.86
CA PHE A 13 15.88 32.92 3.64
C PHE A 13 16.90 33.09 2.49
N ASP A 14 16.53 32.61 1.29
CA ASP A 14 17.27 32.88 0.04
C ASP A 14 16.77 34.17 -0.59
N ASP A 15 17.31 35.29 -0.11
CA ASP A 15 17.00 36.63 -0.58
C ASP A 15 17.94 37.09 -1.71
N THR A 16 18.51 36.16 -2.49
CA THR A 16 19.47 36.55 -3.54
C THR A 16 18.85 37.38 -4.68
N ASN A 17 17.53 37.47 -4.82
CA ASN A 17 16.89 38.09 -5.99
C ASN A 17 16.03 39.34 -5.69
N PRO A 18 16.57 40.56 -5.86
CA PRO A 18 15.85 41.80 -5.53
C PRO A 18 14.58 42.01 -6.36
N SER A 19 14.44 41.34 -7.51
CA SER A 19 13.29 41.47 -8.40
C SER A 19 12.19 40.42 -8.16
N LYS A 20 12.28 39.60 -7.11
CA LYS A 20 11.32 38.52 -6.81
C LYS A 20 10.91 38.43 -5.35
N GLU A 21 11.80 38.80 -4.43
CA GLU A 21 11.47 38.73 -3.01
C GLU A 21 10.48 39.82 -2.60
N LYS A 22 9.59 39.46 -1.67
CA LYS A 22 8.62 40.35 -1.06
C LYS A 22 8.47 39.96 0.40
N GLU A 23 8.55 40.96 1.28
CA GLU A 23 8.50 40.84 2.74
C GLU A 23 7.33 39.96 3.23
N ILE A 24 6.15 40.15 2.64
CA ILE A 24 4.92 39.37 2.90
C ILE A 24 5.07 37.84 2.77
N TYR A 25 6.05 37.35 2.00
CA TYR A 25 6.35 35.91 1.93
C TYR A 25 7.21 35.42 3.11
N GLU A 26 8.14 36.24 3.63
CA GLU A 26 8.86 35.91 4.87
C GLU A 26 7.90 35.93 6.06
N GLU A 27 7.07 36.98 6.18
CA GLU A 27 6.07 37.12 7.24
C GLU A 27 5.10 35.92 7.29
N SER A 28 4.61 35.48 6.13
CA SER A 28 3.76 34.29 6.02
C SER A 28 4.46 33.01 6.51
N ILE A 29 5.73 32.80 6.14
CA ILE A 29 6.52 31.63 6.58
C ILE A 29 6.78 31.68 8.09
N LEU A 30 7.13 32.86 8.62
CA LEU A 30 7.37 33.09 10.05
C LEU A 30 6.09 32.92 10.88
N SER A 31 4.91 33.15 10.30
CA SER A 31 3.60 32.91 10.93
C SER A 31 3.18 31.44 10.89
N ASP A 32 3.41 30.74 9.77
CA ASP A 32 2.96 29.35 9.59
C ASP A 32 3.89 28.29 10.23
N LEU A 33 5.19 28.53 10.34
CA LEU A 33 6.11 27.57 10.97
C LEU A 33 5.79 27.30 12.47
N PRO A 34 5.55 28.32 13.33
CA PRO A 34 5.13 28.08 14.72
C PRO A 34 3.77 27.36 14.83
N ARG A 35 2.84 27.60 13.89
CA ARG A 35 1.53 26.89 13.85
C ARG A 35 1.68 25.39 13.58
N LEU A 36 2.74 24.98 12.88
CA LEU A 36 3.13 23.58 12.69
C LEU A 36 3.93 22.99 13.87
N GLY A 37 4.21 23.81 14.90
CA GLY A 37 5.11 23.45 16.00
C GLY A 37 6.56 23.28 15.56
N VAL A 38 7.02 24.09 14.59
CA VAL A 38 8.41 24.14 14.14
C VAL A 38 9.07 25.40 14.70
N CYS A 39 10.04 25.21 15.59
CA CYS A 39 10.85 26.27 16.18
C CYS A 39 12.28 26.17 15.65
N TRP A 40 12.88 27.30 15.26
CA TRP A 40 14.27 27.39 14.80
C TRP A 40 15.16 28.01 15.86
N ASP A 41 16.42 27.58 15.91
CA ASP A 41 17.43 28.03 16.86
C ASP A 41 18.18 29.27 16.36
N VAL A 42 18.24 29.47 15.03
CA VAL A 42 18.90 30.58 14.35
C VAL A 42 18.03 31.03 13.16
N ARG A 43 17.89 32.34 12.93
CA ARG A 43 17.41 32.92 11.67
C ARG A 43 18.57 33.62 10.97
N SER A 44 18.70 33.43 9.67
CA SER A 44 19.64 34.17 8.82
C SER A 44 19.06 34.48 7.44
N HIS A 45 19.75 35.33 6.70
CA HIS A 45 19.46 35.66 5.31
C HIS A 45 20.71 35.40 4.47
N THR A 46 20.53 35.03 3.20
CA THR A 46 21.65 34.80 2.30
C THR A 46 22.41 36.11 2.01
N SER A 47 21.72 37.26 2.11
CA SER A 47 22.34 38.58 2.02
C SER A 47 23.22 38.99 3.21
N ASP A 48 23.11 38.33 4.36
CA ASP A 48 24.05 38.52 5.48
C ASP A 48 25.49 38.12 5.08
N HIS A 49 25.60 37.22 4.10
CA HIS A 49 26.86 36.66 3.61
C HIS A 49 27.36 37.28 2.28
N PHE A 50 26.68 38.30 1.73
CA PHE A 50 27.02 38.85 0.39
C PHE A 50 28.48 39.34 0.28
N GLU A 51 29.07 39.96 1.30
CA GLU A 51 30.49 40.36 1.31
C GLU A 51 31.46 39.18 1.12
N LEU A 52 31.11 38.02 1.67
CA LEU A 52 31.93 36.81 1.60
C LEU A 52 31.71 36.09 0.27
N LEU A 53 30.46 36.03 -0.21
CA LEU A 53 30.10 35.48 -1.52
C LEU A 53 30.77 36.26 -2.67
N LEU A 54 30.87 37.60 -2.55
CA LEU A 54 31.61 38.46 -3.48
C LEU A 54 33.10 38.10 -3.52
N LYS A 55 33.74 37.99 -2.35
CA LYS A 55 35.18 37.65 -2.24
C LYS A 55 35.48 36.26 -2.80
N LEU A 56 34.62 35.28 -2.55
CA LEU A 56 34.77 33.92 -3.06
C LEU A 56 34.54 33.84 -4.59
N CYS A 57 33.60 34.61 -5.14
CA CYS A 57 33.45 34.75 -6.59
C CYS A 57 34.70 35.38 -7.24
N GLU A 58 35.25 36.43 -6.62
CA GLU A 58 36.46 37.10 -7.12
C GLU A 58 37.71 36.22 -6.98
N GLN A 59 37.77 35.36 -5.95
CA GLN A 59 38.79 34.30 -5.84
C GLN A 59 38.66 33.28 -6.97
N MET A 60 37.45 32.83 -7.31
CA MET A 60 37.27 31.89 -8.44
C MET A 60 37.67 32.49 -9.79
N ILE A 61 37.50 33.80 -9.99
CA ILE A 61 38.00 34.49 -11.19
C ILE A 61 39.54 34.49 -11.19
N ARG A 62 40.19 34.78 -10.04
CA ARG A 62 41.66 34.72 -9.90
C ARG A 62 42.23 33.31 -10.11
N ASP A 63 41.53 32.29 -9.62
CA ASP A 63 41.89 30.88 -9.79
C ASP A 63 41.62 30.33 -11.21
N GLY A 64 41.05 31.13 -12.12
CA GLY A 64 40.62 30.67 -13.45
C GLY A 64 39.42 29.70 -13.44
N LYS A 65 38.75 29.53 -12.29
CA LYS A 65 37.58 28.66 -12.07
C LYS A 65 36.25 29.35 -12.40
N ALA A 66 36.27 30.64 -12.73
CA ALA A 66 35.13 31.42 -13.19
C ALA A 66 35.57 32.49 -14.21
N TYR A 67 34.65 32.91 -15.07
CA TYR A 67 34.88 33.96 -16.07
C TYR A 67 33.64 34.85 -16.23
N VAL A 68 33.82 36.05 -16.79
CA VAL A 68 32.72 36.99 -17.06
C VAL A 68 32.30 36.86 -18.52
N ASP A 69 31.00 36.71 -18.75
CA ASP A 69 30.38 36.40 -20.03
C ASP A 69 29.29 37.42 -20.34
N ASN A 70 29.37 38.05 -21.52
CA ASN A 70 28.39 39.01 -22.03
C ASN A 70 27.50 38.42 -23.15
N THR A 71 27.52 37.10 -23.33
CA THR A 71 26.59 36.37 -24.20
C THR A 71 25.17 36.45 -23.64
N ASP A 72 24.17 36.70 -24.50
CA ASP A 72 22.76 36.75 -24.10
C ASP A 72 22.22 35.39 -23.62
N GLY A 73 21.08 35.41 -22.94
CA GLY A 73 20.50 34.23 -22.31
C GLY A 73 20.02 33.12 -23.27
N GLU A 74 19.65 33.45 -24.51
CA GLU A 74 19.18 32.46 -25.49
C GLU A 74 20.36 31.81 -26.21
N THR A 75 21.34 32.61 -26.65
CA THR A 75 22.61 32.11 -27.21
C THR A 75 23.36 31.28 -26.17
N MET A 76 23.40 31.70 -24.90
CA MET A 76 24.02 30.93 -23.81
C MET A 76 23.29 29.60 -23.55
N LYS A 77 21.96 29.57 -23.68
CA LYS A 77 21.19 28.32 -23.59
C LYS A 77 21.54 27.39 -24.76
N ALA A 78 21.52 27.89 -26.00
CA ALA A 78 21.87 27.13 -27.19
C ALA A 78 23.33 26.60 -27.16
N GLN A 79 24.28 27.39 -26.66
CA GLN A 79 25.65 26.96 -26.36
C GLN A 79 25.69 25.77 -25.39
N ARG A 80 24.97 25.86 -24.26
CA ARG A 80 24.94 24.78 -23.25
C ARG A 80 24.21 23.52 -23.74
N GLU A 81 23.20 23.66 -24.60
CA GLU A 81 22.50 22.53 -25.23
C GLU A 81 23.40 21.84 -26.28
N SER A 82 24.08 22.61 -27.13
CA SER A 82 25.05 22.13 -28.15
C SER A 82 26.42 21.71 -27.61
N ARG A 83 26.71 21.92 -26.31
CA ARG A 83 28.03 21.74 -25.66
C ARG A 83 29.13 22.72 -26.16
N THR A 84 28.75 23.78 -26.88
CA THR A 84 29.68 24.78 -27.42
C THR A 84 30.15 25.77 -26.34
N PRO A 85 31.47 25.93 -26.10
CA PRO A 85 32.00 26.97 -25.21
C PRO A 85 31.59 28.39 -25.60
N SER A 86 31.45 29.28 -24.61
CA SER A 86 31.34 30.73 -24.89
C SER A 86 32.68 31.30 -25.34
N VAL A 87 32.65 32.28 -26.25
CA VAL A 87 33.82 33.05 -26.68
C VAL A 87 34.52 33.79 -25.52
N CYS A 88 33.81 34.01 -24.40
CA CYS A 88 34.37 34.63 -23.20
C CYS A 88 35.08 33.65 -22.25
N ARG A 89 34.93 32.33 -22.47
CA ARG A 89 35.39 31.28 -21.54
C ARG A 89 36.89 31.33 -21.24
N ASP A 90 37.67 31.72 -22.24
CA ASP A 90 39.14 31.76 -22.19
C ASP A 90 39.67 33.21 -22.22
N ASN A 91 38.84 34.17 -21.77
CA ASN A 91 39.29 35.50 -21.34
C ASN A 91 40.40 35.39 -20.27
N SER A 92 41.38 36.30 -20.29
CA SER A 92 42.39 36.39 -19.23
C SER A 92 41.79 36.82 -17.88
N VAL A 93 42.50 36.54 -16.79
CA VAL A 93 42.06 36.87 -15.42
C VAL A 93 41.88 38.39 -15.26
N GLU A 94 42.76 39.19 -15.83
CA GLU A 94 42.73 40.66 -15.78
C GLU A 94 41.50 41.20 -16.52
N LYS A 95 41.18 40.64 -17.69
CA LYS A 95 39.98 41.00 -18.47
C LYS A 95 38.70 40.63 -17.72
N ASN A 96 38.64 39.44 -17.13
CA ASN A 96 37.50 39.00 -16.32
C ASN A 96 37.34 39.87 -15.06
N LEU A 97 38.42 40.23 -14.36
CA LEU A 97 38.36 41.15 -13.22
C LEU A 97 37.92 42.55 -13.63
N ALA A 98 38.39 43.09 -14.75
CA ALA A 98 37.94 44.38 -15.26
C ALA A 98 36.43 44.38 -15.59
N TRP A 99 35.94 43.32 -16.24
CA TRP A 99 34.50 43.17 -16.52
C TRP A 99 33.67 42.94 -15.25
N TRP A 100 34.25 42.31 -14.22
CA TRP A 100 33.63 42.16 -12.89
C TRP A 100 33.52 43.49 -12.12
N GLU A 101 34.49 44.40 -12.25
CA GLU A 101 34.34 45.77 -11.73
C GLU A 101 33.20 46.53 -12.42
N GLU A 102 33.05 46.38 -13.74
CA GLU A 102 31.95 46.98 -14.50
C GLU A 102 30.58 46.43 -14.08
N MET A 103 30.49 45.11 -13.82
CA MET A 103 29.31 44.50 -13.20
C MET A 103 29.02 45.09 -11.82
N LYS A 104 30.03 45.19 -10.93
CA LYS A 104 29.87 45.74 -9.56
C LYS A 104 29.36 47.19 -9.57
N LYS A 105 29.79 48.00 -10.56
CA LYS A 105 29.35 49.39 -10.80
C LYS A 105 27.98 49.53 -11.49
N ALA A 106 27.40 48.45 -12.02
CA ALA A 106 26.19 48.47 -12.86
C ALA A 106 26.27 49.40 -14.09
N THR A 107 27.43 49.46 -14.76
CA THR A 107 27.53 50.18 -16.04
C THR A 107 26.69 49.48 -17.11
N GLU A 108 26.44 50.14 -18.25
CA GLU A 108 25.59 49.58 -19.31
C GLU A 108 26.16 48.28 -19.87
N PHE A 109 27.48 48.16 -19.93
CA PHE A 109 28.19 46.91 -20.24
C PHE A 109 28.10 45.90 -19.09
N GLY A 110 28.29 46.35 -17.84
CA GLY A 110 28.14 45.50 -16.65
C GLY A 110 26.76 44.83 -16.53
N LEU A 111 25.69 45.50 -16.97
CA LEU A 111 24.34 44.94 -17.01
C LEU A 111 24.12 43.86 -18.07
N GLN A 112 24.92 43.83 -19.14
CA GLN A 112 24.90 42.78 -20.16
C GLN A 112 25.71 41.54 -19.71
N CYS A 113 26.48 41.67 -18.62
CA CYS A 113 27.40 40.65 -18.15
C CYS A 113 26.83 39.77 -17.03
N CYS A 114 27.30 38.52 -17.00
CA CYS A 114 27.13 37.58 -15.89
C CYS A 114 28.47 36.90 -15.57
N VAL A 115 28.61 36.32 -14.38
CA VAL A 115 29.76 35.44 -14.08
C VAL A 115 29.31 34.00 -14.24
N ARG A 116 30.11 33.19 -14.94
CA ARG A 116 29.89 31.74 -15.11
C ARG A 116 31.02 30.97 -14.44
N ALA A 117 30.68 29.86 -13.79
CA ALA A 117 31.67 28.89 -13.35
C ALA A 117 32.29 28.18 -14.57
N LYS A 118 33.58 27.86 -14.50
CA LYS A 118 34.32 27.12 -15.53
C LYS A 118 34.48 25.68 -15.08
N ILE A 119 33.53 24.85 -15.47
CA ILE A 119 33.40 23.44 -15.06
C ILE A 119 33.65 22.57 -16.30
N ASP A 120 32.64 21.86 -16.83
CA ASP A 120 32.78 20.99 -17.99
C ASP A 120 31.62 21.15 -18.99
N MET A 121 31.89 21.84 -20.10
CA MET A 121 30.97 21.98 -21.22
C MET A 121 30.61 20.65 -21.91
N ASN A 122 31.48 19.64 -21.82
CA ASN A 122 31.23 18.32 -22.41
C ASN A 122 30.35 17.42 -21.53
N SER A 123 30.05 17.80 -20.29
CA SER A 123 29.37 16.93 -19.33
C SER A 123 28.01 16.46 -19.83
N ASN A 124 27.66 15.20 -19.55
CA ASN A 124 26.30 14.72 -19.78
C ASN A 124 25.29 15.37 -18.83
N ASN A 125 25.71 15.80 -17.64
CA ASN A 125 24.90 16.61 -16.73
C ASN A 125 24.89 18.08 -17.19
N GLY A 126 23.71 18.57 -17.60
CA GLY A 126 23.54 19.95 -18.10
C GLY A 126 23.79 21.04 -17.05
N ALA A 127 23.68 20.74 -15.75
CA ALA A 127 24.00 21.68 -14.68
C ALA A 127 25.50 22.01 -14.62
N LEU A 128 26.36 21.08 -15.03
CA LEU A 128 27.83 21.23 -15.03
C LEU A 128 28.39 21.95 -16.27
N ARG A 129 27.55 22.27 -17.27
CA ARG A 129 27.99 22.98 -18.49
C ARG A 129 28.09 24.48 -18.24
N ASP A 130 29.19 24.91 -17.64
CA ASP A 130 29.55 26.29 -17.27
C ASP A 130 28.34 27.16 -16.83
N PRO A 131 27.71 26.84 -15.68
CA PRO A 131 26.52 27.53 -15.20
C PRO A 131 26.82 28.95 -14.72
N THR A 132 25.83 29.84 -14.87
CA THR A 132 25.86 31.19 -14.30
C THR A 132 25.88 31.13 -12.77
N ILE A 133 26.79 31.86 -12.13
CA ILE A 133 26.92 31.96 -10.67
C ILE A 133 26.63 33.35 -10.10
N TYR A 134 26.75 34.41 -10.92
CA TYR A 134 26.38 35.80 -10.56
C TYR A 134 25.70 36.53 -11.71
N ARG A 135 24.78 37.45 -11.38
CA ARG A 135 24.07 38.36 -12.31
C ARG A 135 24.26 39.82 -11.88
N CYS A 136 24.27 40.77 -12.82
CA CYS A 136 24.10 42.19 -12.53
C CYS A 136 22.59 42.57 -12.53
N LYS A 137 22.19 43.49 -11.64
CA LYS A 137 20.83 44.04 -11.51
C LYS A 137 20.90 45.46 -10.90
N ARG A 138 20.00 46.36 -11.31
CA ARG A 138 19.86 47.73 -10.73
C ARG A 138 18.71 47.83 -9.73
N GLU A 139 17.90 46.79 -9.59
CA GLU A 139 16.77 46.78 -8.65
C GLU A 139 17.27 46.74 -7.19
N SER A 140 16.83 47.71 -6.39
CA SER A 140 17.15 47.82 -4.96
C SER A 140 16.80 46.52 -4.21
N HIS A 141 17.70 46.05 -3.35
CA HIS A 141 17.48 44.83 -2.58
C HIS A 141 16.76 45.10 -1.25
N VAL A 142 15.76 44.26 -0.93
CA VAL A 142 14.85 44.44 0.22
C VAL A 142 15.55 44.66 1.57
N ARG A 143 16.69 43.99 1.83
CA ARG A 143 17.44 44.17 3.10
C ARG A 143 18.68 45.07 2.99
N THR A 144 19.28 45.20 1.81
CA THR A 144 20.59 45.87 1.64
C THR A 144 20.54 47.11 0.75
N GLY A 145 19.34 47.51 0.31
CA GLY A 145 19.12 48.62 -0.61
C GLY A 145 20.00 48.53 -1.86
N ASN A 146 20.55 49.66 -2.25
CA ASN A 146 21.46 49.82 -3.39
C ASN A 146 22.94 49.54 -3.05
N LYS A 147 23.25 48.83 -1.95
CA LYS A 147 24.66 48.57 -1.54
C LYS A 147 25.43 47.72 -2.56
N TYR A 148 24.74 46.83 -3.26
CA TYR A 148 25.31 45.94 -4.26
C TYR A 148 24.48 45.99 -5.54
N ASN A 149 25.12 45.85 -6.70
CA ASN A 149 24.45 45.70 -7.98
C ASN A 149 24.65 44.31 -8.62
N VAL A 150 25.35 43.42 -7.92
CA VAL A 150 25.64 42.06 -8.39
C VAL A 150 25.20 41.05 -7.34
N TYR A 151 24.50 40.01 -7.80
CA TYR A 151 23.80 39.07 -6.93
C TYR A 151 24.13 37.62 -7.32
N PRO A 152 24.45 36.75 -6.36
CA PRO A 152 24.74 35.35 -6.66
C PRO A 152 23.46 34.62 -7.10
N LEU A 153 23.61 33.50 -7.81
CA LEU A 153 22.52 32.54 -8.00
C LEU A 153 22.48 31.59 -6.79
N TYR A 154 21.29 31.09 -6.46
CA TYR A 154 21.06 30.13 -5.37
C TYR A 154 22.05 28.95 -5.40
N ASP A 155 22.29 28.37 -6.58
CA ASP A 155 23.17 27.22 -6.73
C ASP A 155 24.65 27.52 -6.42
N PHE A 156 25.05 28.80 -6.41
CA PHE A 156 26.36 29.26 -5.91
C PHE A 156 26.32 29.60 -4.42
N ALA A 157 25.31 30.37 -3.98
CA ALA A 157 25.25 30.83 -2.59
C ALA A 157 24.98 29.70 -1.58
N CYS A 158 24.09 28.75 -1.91
CA CYS A 158 23.67 27.68 -1.02
C CYS A 158 24.83 26.79 -0.50
N PRO A 159 25.68 26.16 -1.35
CA PRO A 159 26.79 25.32 -0.87
C PRO A 159 27.80 26.09 -0.01
N ILE A 160 28.01 27.38 -0.30
CA ILE A 160 28.92 28.23 0.45
C ILE A 160 28.36 28.53 1.84
N VAL A 161 27.12 29.04 1.91
CA VAL A 161 26.49 29.43 3.18
C VAL A 161 26.19 28.21 4.05
N ASP A 162 25.77 27.07 3.47
CA ASP A 162 25.59 25.82 4.21
C ASP A 162 26.91 25.30 4.82
N SER A 163 28.04 25.46 4.11
CA SER A 163 29.37 25.17 4.68
C SER A 163 29.66 26.05 5.90
N ILE A 164 29.47 27.36 5.78
CA ILE A 164 29.82 28.38 6.78
C ILE A 164 28.92 28.31 8.02
N GLU A 165 27.60 28.21 7.85
CA GLU A 165 26.63 28.15 8.95
C GLU A 165 26.64 26.81 9.71
N GLY A 166 27.48 25.85 9.27
CA GLY A 166 27.67 24.58 9.95
C GLY A 166 26.61 23.51 9.61
N VAL A 167 25.87 23.68 8.51
CA VAL A 167 24.89 22.68 8.04
C VAL A 167 25.62 21.37 7.73
N THR A 168 25.28 20.30 8.44
CA THR A 168 25.90 18.98 8.25
C THR A 168 25.17 18.14 7.19
N HIS A 169 23.84 18.25 7.15
CA HIS A 169 22.96 17.50 6.26
C HIS A 169 22.03 18.48 5.52
N ALA A 170 22.12 18.54 4.20
CA ALA A 170 21.25 19.36 3.35
C ALA A 170 20.16 18.48 2.72
N LEU A 171 18.92 18.58 3.21
CA LEU A 171 17.79 17.84 2.63
C LEU A 171 17.26 18.61 1.40
N ARG A 172 17.26 18.00 0.21
CA ARG A 172 16.81 18.65 -1.04
C ARG A 172 15.72 17.83 -1.74
N THR A 173 14.82 18.49 -2.47
CA THR A 173 13.90 17.77 -3.35
C THR A 173 14.64 17.21 -4.56
N SER A 174 14.23 16.03 -5.05
CA SER A 174 14.80 15.37 -6.23
C SER A 174 14.75 16.22 -7.52
N GLU A 175 13.96 17.31 -7.53
CA GLU A 175 13.96 18.37 -8.56
C GLU A 175 15.34 19.07 -8.69
N TYR A 176 16.23 18.94 -7.69
CA TYR A 176 17.58 19.51 -7.67
C TYR A 176 18.70 18.46 -7.84
N ASN A 177 18.39 17.18 -8.09
CA ASN A 177 19.39 16.09 -8.05
C ASN A 177 20.57 16.34 -9.02
N ASP A 178 20.29 16.77 -10.25
CA ASP A 178 21.30 17.16 -11.26
C ASP A 178 22.24 18.28 -10.77
N ARG A 179 21.85 19.06 -9.76
CA ARG A 179 22.65 20.15 -9.18
C ARG A 179 23.41 19.73 -7.92
N ASN A 180 23.37 18.47 -7.52
CA ASN A 180 24.16 17.97 -6.38
C ASN A 180 25.65 17.87 -6.75
N ASP A 181 25.96 17.46 -7.99
CA ASP A 181 27.32 17.52 -8.55
C ASP A 181 27.84 18.97 -8.55
N GLN A 182 27.00 19.92 -8.99
CA GLN A 182 27.33 21.35 -9.03
C GLN A 182 27.60 21.90 -7.62
N TYR A 183 26.75 21.54 -6.65
CA TYR A 183 26.89 21.91 -5.24
C TYR A 183 28.22 21.40 -4.65
N ALA A 184 28.53 20.12 -4.86
CA ALA A 184 29.79 19.51 -4.42
C ALA A 184 31.02 20.14 -5.11
N TRP A 185 30.94 20.40 -6.42
CA TRP A 185 32.02 21.07 -7.17
C TRP A 185 32.29 22.47 -6.63
N ILE A 186 31.28 23.26 -6.26
CA ILE A 186 31.49 24.61 -5.70
C ILE A 186 32.17 24.54 -4.32
N CYS A 187 31.79 23.59 -3.46
CA CYS A 187 32.51 23.36 -2.21
C CYS A 187 33.99 23.00 -2.47
N GLN A 188 34.26 22.06 -3.38
CA GLN A 188 35.61 21.63 -3.73
C GLN A 188 36.44 22.77 -4.36
N ALA A 189 35.86 23.53 -5.28
CA ALA A 189 36.49 24.64 -5.98
C ALA A 189 36.96 25.76 -5.03
N LEU A 190 36.25 25.95 -3.92
CA LEU A 190 36.54 26.97 -2.89
C LEU A 190 37.26 26.41 -1.64
N GLY A 191 37.59 25.12 -1.61
CA GLY A 191 38.22 24.49 -0.43
C GLY A 191 37.31 24.41 0.81
N LEU A 192 35.99 24.45 0.61
CA LEU A 192 34.98 24.46 1.66
C LEU A 192 34.55 23.05 2.08
N ARG A 193 34.11 22.92 3.33
CA ARG A 193 33.50 21.68 3.85
C ARG A 193 32.17 21.43 3.14
N CYS A 194 32.10 20.41 2.29
CA CYS A 194 30.84 20.00 1.66
C CYS A 194 29.88 19.41 2.71
N PRO A 195 28.66 19.96 2.89
CA PRO A 195 27.57 19.27 3.59
C PRO A 195 27.14 18.00 2.85
N MET A 196 26.62 17.01 3.57
CA MET A 196 26.05 15.81 2.94
C MET A 196 24.65 16.12 2.42
N VAL A 197 24.44 16.03 1.12
CA VAL A 197 23.11 16.19 0.51
C VAL A 197 22.32 14.88 0.63
N ILE A 198 21.03 14.98 0.97
CA ILE A 198 20.08 13.85 0.95
C ILE A 198 18.84 14.24 0.17
N ASP A 199 18.65 13.59 -0.98
CA ASP A 199 17.47 13.77 -1.82
C ASP A 199 16.24 13.03 -1.30
N TYR A 200 15.09 13.70 -1.40
CA TYR A 200 13.76 13.14 -1.20
C TYR A 200 12.81 13.57 -2.32
N SER A 201 11.80 12.76 -2.65
CA SER A 201 10.77 13.12 -3.62
C SER A 201 9.78 14.12 -3.04
N ARG A 202 9.35 15.07 -3.85
CA ARG A 202 8.22 15.94 -3.53
C ARG A 202 6.92 15.13 -3.44
N LEU A 203 6.12 15.37 -2.40
CA LEU A 203 4.76 14.81 -2.28
C LEU A 203 3.85 15.41 -3.36
N ALA A 204 3.22 14.56 -4.17
CA ALA A 204 2.19 14.96 -5.14
C ALA A 204 0.82 14.51 -4.65
N LEU A 205 -0.19 15.40 -4.75
CA LEU A 205 -1.56 15.12 -4.33
C LEU A 205 -2.52 15.19 -5.52
N GLN A 206 -3.52 14.31 -5.56
CA GLN A 206 -4.54 14.35 -6.61
C GLN A 206 -5.37 15.64 -6.54
N ASN A 207 -5.91 16.05 -7.70
CA ASN A 207 -6.74 17.24 -7.90
C ASN A 207 -6.07 18.56 -7.43
N THR A 208 -4.74 18.60 -7.32
CA THR A 208 -3.98 19.65 -6.63
C THR A 208 -2.90 20.26 -7.52
N LEU A 209 -2.75 21.58 -7.49
CA LEU A 209 -1.67 22.31 -8.18
C LEU A 209 -0.66 22.84 -7.18
N LEU A 210 0.62 22.48 -7.35
CA LEU A 210 1.70 22.85 -6.43
C LEU A 210 2.65 23.93 -7.02
N SER A 211 2.21 24.63 -8.05
CA SER A 211 2.98 25.69 -8.73
C SER A 211 2.51 27.08 -8.27
N LYS A 212 3.39 27.88 -7.67
CA LYS A 212 3.08 29.24 -7.16
C LYS A 212 2.36 30.07 -8.22
N ARG A 213 2.84 30.08 -9.48
CA ARG A 213 2.19 30.79 -10.61
C ARG A 213 0.75 30.34 -10.87
N LYS A 214 0.49 29.02 -10.87
CA LYS A 214 -0.87 28.50 -11.10
C LYS A 214 -1.78 28.78 -9.90
N LEU A 215 -1.26 28.78 -8.66
CA LEU A 215 -2.01 29.13 -7.45
C LEU A 215 -2.32 30.62 -7.34
N THR A 216 -1.37 31.50 -7.68
CA THR A 216 -1.61 32.96 -7.74
C THR A 216 -2.76 33.28 -8.68
N TRP A 217 -2.83 32.62 -9.84
CA TRP A 217 -3.91 32.79 -10.81
C TRP A 217 -5.32 32.48 -10.23
N PHE A 218 -5.48 31.49 -9.34
CA PHE A 218 -6.78 31.26 -8.69
C PHE A 218 -7.20 32.42 -7.76
N VAL A 219 -6.23 33.09 -7.13
CA VAL A 219 -6.47 34.25 -6.25
C VAL A 219 -6.76 35.50 -7.10
N ASP A 220 -5.94 35.75 -8.12
CA ASP A 220 -6.06 36.93 -9.00
C ASP A 220 -7.40 36.96 -9.77
N GLU A 221 -7.95 35.79 -10.13
CA GLU A 221 -9.23 35.63 -10.83
C GLU A 221 -10.43 35.48 -9.87
N GLY A 222 -10.23 35.58 -8.55
CA GLY A 222 -11.29 35.49 -7.55
C GLY A 222 -11.98 34.12 -7.42
N LEU A 223 -11.33 33.04 -7.84
CA LEU A 223 -11.85 31.67 -7.74
C LEU A 223 -11.70 31.06 -6.33
N VAL A 224 -10.79 31.64 -5.53
CA VAL A 224 -10.57 31.33 -4.11
C VAL A 224 -10.66 32.59 -3.26
N ASP A 225 -11.09 32.43 -2.01
CA ASP A 225 -11.28 33.53 -1.06
C ASP A 225 -9.93 34.22 -0.69
N GLY A 226 -8.81 33.50 -0.85
CA GLY A 226 -7.46 33.97 -0.55
C GLY A 226 -6.41 32.86 -0.56
N TRP A 227 -5.19 33.15 -0.08
CA TRP A 227 -4.13 32.14 0.10
C TRP A 227 -4.40 31.19 1.29
N ASP A 228 -5.33 31.54 2.17
CA ASP A 228 -5.84 30.74 3.28
C ASP A 228 -7.18 30.04 2.96
N ASP A 229 -7.66 30.09 1.71
CA ASP A 229 -8.89 29.39 1.32
C ASP A 229 -8.80 27.89 1.67
N PRO A 230 -9.81 27.29 2.33
CA PRO A 230 -9.83 25.88 2.75
C PRO A 230 -9.57 24.84 1.64
N ARG A 231 -9.69 25.22 0.36
CA ARG A 231 -9.40 24.35 -0.80
C ARG A 231 -7.94 24.44 -1.28
N MET A 232 -7.17 25.42 -0.81
CA MET A 232 -5.79 25.64 -1.24
C MET A 232 -4.80 24.69 -0.54
N PRO A 233 -3.77 24.18 -1.25
CA PRO A 233 -2.74 23.31 -0.69
C PRO A 233 -1.66 24.09 0.10
N THR A 234 -2.06 25.18 0.77
CA THR A 234 -1.21 26.01 1.64
C THR A 234 -1.33 25.54 3.09
N VAL A 235 -0.33 25.86 3.93
CA VAL A 235 -0.39 25.55 5.37
C VAL A 235 -1.59 26.26 6.01
N SER A 236 -1.69 27.58 5.87
CA SER A 236 -2.87 28.34 6.32
C SER A 236 -4.21 27.76 5.81
N GLY A 237 -4.32 27.36 4.53
CA GLY A 237 -5.56 26.80 3.97
C GLY A 237 -5.97 25.46 4.58
N ILE A 238 -5.06 24.48 4.64
CA ILE A 238 -5.38 23.17 5.24
C ILE A 238 -5.62 23.26 6.75
N LEU A 239 -4.91 24.15 7.46
CA LEU A 239 -5.15 24.42 8.88
C LEU A 239 -6.52 25.09 9.11
N ARG A 240 -6.93 26.05 8.27
CA ARG A 240 -8.28 26.66 8.31
C ARG A 240 -9.38 25.64 7.99
N ARG A 241 -9.09 24.61 7.18
CA ARG A 241 -9.94 23.43 6.97
C ARG A 241 -9.92 22.40 8.12
N GLY A 242 -9.19 22.67 9.21
CA GLY A 242 -9.16 21.82 10.39
C GLY A 242 -8.14 20.67 10.35
N MET A 243 -7.13 20.74 9.48
CA MET A 243 -5.93 19.91 9.63
C MET A 243 -5.22 20.28 10.93
N THR A 244 -4.83 19.28 11.72
CA THR A 244 -4.00 19.49 12.92
C THR A 244 -2.52 19.30 12.57
N ALA A 245 -1.65 20.11 13.19
CA ALA A 245 -0.20 19.97 13.03
C ALA A 245 0.31 18.56 13.40
N GLU A 246 -0.29 17.93 14.42
CA GLU A 246 0.04 16.56 14.82
C GLU A 246 -0.49 15.51 13.83
N GLY A 247 -1.70 15.68 13.28
CA GLY A 247 -2.22 14.79 12.23
C GLY A 247 -1.36 14.81 10.97
N LEU A 248 -0.93 16.00 10.54
CA LEU A 248 0.02 16.18 9.43
C LEU A 248 1.39 15.59 9.77
N ARG A 249 1.91 15.80 10.99
CA ARG A 249 3.18 15.22 11.45
C ARG A 249 3.14 13.69 11.44
N GLN A 250 2.08 13.07 11.93
CA GLN A 250 1.91 11.61 11.92
C GLN A 250 1.82 11.06 10.50
N PHE A 251 1.15 11.75 9.58
CA PHE A 251 1.14 11.38 8.16
C PHE A 251 2.55 11.42 7.54
N ILE A 252 3.30 12.52 7.73
CA ILE A 252 4.67 12.65 7.19
C ILE A 252 5.63 11.63 7.80
N LEU A 253 5.52 11.34 9.10
CA LEU A 253 6.32 10.29 9.76
C LEU A 253 5.97 8.88 9.27
N ALA A 254 4.70 8.61 8.94
CA ALA A 254 4.28 7.32 8.40
C ALA A 254 4.66 7.13 6.92
N GLN A 255 4.70 8.22 6.13
CA GLN A 255 5.10 8.20 4.72
C GLN A 255 6.63 8.14 4.56
N GLY A 256 7.38 8.79 5.45
CA GLY A 256 8.84 8.84 5.42
C GLY A 256 9.43 9.66 4.25
N SER A 257 10.76 9.81 4.25
CA SER A 257 11.50 10.49 3.19
C SER A 257 11.81 9.53 2.04
N SER A 258 10.79 9.20 1.24
CA SER A 258 11.01 8.44 0.00
C SER A 258 11.79 9.25 -1.05
N ARG A 259 12.43 8.54 -1.98
CA ARG A 259 13.00 9.09 -3.23
C ARG A 259 12.10 8.88 -4.45
N SER A 260 11.07 8.04 -4.34
CA SER A 260 10.11 7.76 -5.42
C SER A 260 8.95 8.77 -5.41
N SER A 261 8.76 9.52 -6.50
CA SER A 261 7.59 10.40 -6.67
C SER A 261 6.28 9.62 -6.55
N ALA A 262 5.53 9.86 -5.47
CA ALA A 262 4.25 9.21 -5.21
C ALA A 262 3.10 10.22 -5.33
N GLN A 263 2.10 9.86 -6.14
CA GLN A 263 0.79 10.51 -6.17
C GLN A 263 -0.06 9.97 -5.01
N MET A 264 -0.68 10.83 -4.23
CA MET A 264 -1.47 10.43 -3.05
C MET A 264 -2.80 11.16 -2.92
N GLU A 265 -3.75 10.51 -2.26
CA GLU A 265 -5.08 11.08 -2.00
C GLU A 265 -5.06 11.95 -0.75
N TRP A 266 -5.79 13.06 -0.80
CA TRP A 266 -6.09 13.86 0.38
C TRP A 266 -6.71 13.01 1.50
N ASP A 267 -7.55 12.04 1.15
CA ASP A 267 -8.17 11.07 2.06
C ASP A 267 -7.15 10.41 3.00
N LYS A 268 -5.96 10.07 2.50
CA LYS A 268 -4.91 9.43 3.31
C LYS A 268 -4.43 10.37 4.43
N ILE A 269 -4.31 11.67 4.16
CA ILE A 269 -3.89 12.67 5.15
C ILE A 269 -5.02 12.94 6.15
N TRP A 270 -6.25 13.11 5.66
CA TRP A 270 -7.43 13.33 6.50
C TRP A 270 -7.72 12.13 7.43
N ALA A 271 -7.45 10.90 6.99
CA ALA A 271 -7.53 9.70 7.82
C ALA A 271 -6.50 9.67 8.96
N PHE A 272 -5.35 10.37 8.85
CA PHE A 272 -4.47 10.60 10.00
C PHE A 272 -4.99 11.72 10.90
N ASN A 273 -5.49 12.81 10.33
CA ASN A 273 -6.09 13.90 11.12
C ASN A 273 -7.26 13.41 11.99
N LYS A 274 -8.15 12.58 11.44
CA LYS A 274 -9.28 11.96 12.16
C LYS A 274 -8.86 11.20 13.41
N LYS A 275 -7.70 10.52 13.40
CA LYS A 275 -7.16 9.78 14.56
C LYS A 275 -6.75 10.71 15.70
N VAL A 276 -6.39 11.95 15.39
CA VAL A 276 -6.02 12.98 16.37
C VAL A 276 -7.26 13.67 16.95
N ILE A 277 -8.28 13.97 16.11
CA ILE A 277 -9.46 14.73 16.54
C ILE A 277 -10.59 13.88 17.16
N ASP A 278 -10.87 12.65 16.71
CA ASP A 278 -11.98 11.83 17.28
C ASP A 278 -11.92 11.58 18.80
N PRO A 279 -10.74 11.41 19.44
CA PRO A 279 -10.67 11.24 20.89
C PRO A 279 -10.97 12.51 21.72
N VAL A 280 -10.94 13.69 21.08
CA VAL A 280 -10.94 15.00 21.78
C VAL A 280 -12.02 15.98 21.30
N ALA A 281 -12.67 15.75 20.16
CA ALA A 281 -13.69 16.64 19.61
C ALA A 281 -15.01 16.59 20.43
N PRO A 282 -15.48 17.71 21.01
CA PRO A 282 -16.80 17.82 21.64
C PRO A 282 -17.95 17.45 20.71
N ARG A 283 -18.98 16.74 21.22
CA ARG A 283 -20.09 16.21 20.40
C ARG A 283 -21.40 16.99 20.59
N TYR A 284 -21.76 17.78 19.59
CA TYR A 284 -22.97 18.61 19.55
C TYR A 284 -24.04 18.08 18.58
N THR A 285 -25.25 18.61 18.67
CA THR A 285 -26.34 18.31 17.72
C THR A 285 -26.58 19.52 16.82
N GLY A 286 -26.73 19.26 15.52
CA GLY A 286 -27.24 20.21 14.54
C GLY A 286 -28.09 19.47 13.50
N LEU A 287 -29.21 20.08 13.12
CA LEU A 287 -30.21 19.54 12.20
C LEU A 287 -30.23 20.37 10.91
N LEU A 288 -30.24 19.73 9.74
CA LEU A 288 -30.30 20.41 8.45
C LEU A 288 -31.65 21.10 8.24
N MET A 289 -31.60 22.40 7.95
CA MET A 289 -32.74 23.19 7.49
C MET A 289 -32.85 23.04 5.97
N ASP A 290 -33.96 22.47 5.49
CA ASP A 290 -34.26 22.39 4.06
C ASP A 290 -35.28 23.47 3.66
N PRO A 291 -34.87 24.51 2.90
CA PRO A 291 -35.77 25.60 2.50
C PRO A 291 -36.77 25.19 1.40
N THR A 292 -36.58 24.04 0.75
CA THR A 292 -37.47 23.50 -0.29
C THR A 292 -38.69 22.78 0.29
N LEU A 293 -38.60 22.36 1.56
CA LEU A 293 -39.69 21.71 2.29
C LEU A 293 -40.65 22.73 2.92
N PRO A 294 -41.95 22.40 3.05
CA PRO A 294 -42.91 23.25 3.75
C PRO A 294 -42.55 23.38 5.24
N SER A 295 -42.94 24.50 5.86
CA SER A 295 -42.98 24.56 7.34
C SER A 295 -44.11 23.66 7.83
N SER A 296 -43.79 22.80 8.79
CA SER A 296 -44.80 22.11 9.58
C SER A 296 -45.29 23.02 10.70
N ASP A 297 -46.51 22.78 11.20
CA ASP A 297 -47.10 23.65 12.22
C ASP A 297 -46.28 23.63 13.52
N GLY A 298 -45.88 24.81 13.99
CA GLY A 298 -44.96 24.99 15.12
C GLY A 298 -43.49 24.63 14.89
N ALA A 299 -43.04 24.34 13.65
CA ALA A 299 -41.66 23.92 13.38
C ALA A 299 -40.89 24.81 12.37
N PRO A 300 -39.56 25.00 12.57
CA PRO A 300 -38.68 25.61 11.57
C PRO A 300 -38.69 24.85 10.24
N ARG A 301 -38.57 25.55 9.09
CA ARG A 301 -38.63 24.94 7.75
C ARG A 301 -37.64 23.78 7.58
N GLY A 302 -38.14 22.67 7.02
CA GLY A 302 -37.37 21.44 6.79
C GLY A 302 -37.22 20.52 8.00
N LEU A 303 -37.61 20.99 9.20
CA LEU A 303 -37.70 20.15 10.40
C LEU A 303 -39.15 19.69 10.64
N VAL A 304 -39.29 18.57 11.34
CA VAL A 304 -40.58 17.97 11.71
C VAL A 304 -40.77 18.04 13.23
N PRO A 305 -41.93 18.52 13.72
CA PRO A 305 -42.24 18.56 15.15
C PRO A 305 -42.60 17.17 15.67
N VAL A 306 -42.04 16.81 16.83
CA VAL A 306 -42.28 15.54 17.52
C VAL A 306 -42.79 15.82 18.93
N ARG A 307 -44.02 15.41 19.24
CA ARG A 307 -44.67 15.62 20.54
C ARG A 307 -44.39 14.44 21.47
N ILE A 308 -43.87 14.72 22.66
CA ILE A 308 -43.40 13.73 23.63
C ILE A 308 -44.47 13.47 24.71
N ARG A 309 -45.24 12.38 24.59
CA ARG A 309 -46.09 11.94 25.71
C ARG A 309 -45.23 11.42 26.86
N GLY A 310 -45.57 11.84 28.07
CA GLY A 310 -44.82 11.57 29.30
C GLY A 310 -43.84 12.67 29.71
N GLN A 311 -43.62 13.69 28.89
CA GLN A 311 -42.83 14.89 29.24
C GLN A 311 -43.74 16.12 29.21
N SER A 312 -44.00 16.73 30.37
CA SER A 312 -44.83 17.94 30.49
C SER A 312 -43.99 19.22 30.45
N ASP A 313 -42.94 19.26 31.27
CA ASP A 313 -42.13 20.45 31.52
C ASP A 313 -40.83 20.45 30.70
N ILE A 314 -40.21 21.61 30.54
CA ILE A 314 -38.83 21.73 30.02
C ILE A 314 -37.86 21.47 31.18
N VAL A 315 -36.94 20.53 31.01
CA VAL A 315 -36.01 20.06 32.05
C VAL A 315 -34.58 19.98 31.48
N GLU A 316 -33.60 20.53 32.20
CA GLU A 316 -32.19 20.35 31.87
C GLU A 316 -31.65 18.98 32.32
N LYS A 317 -30.91 18.31 31.45
CA LYS A 317 -30.21 17.04 31.72
C LYS A 317 -28.72 17.20 31.39
N GLN A 318 -27.86 16.88 32.35
CA GLN A 318 -26.41 16.76 32.09
C GLN A 318 -26.07 15.50 31.31
N VAL A 319 -25.23 15.64 30.29
CA VAL A 319 -24.77 14.56 29.41
C VAL A 319 -23.29 14.78 29.02
N PRO A 320 -22.48 13.71 28.89
CA PRO A 320 -21.06 13.87 28.57
C PRO A 320 -20.82 14.60 27.24
N ILE A 321 -19.91 15.58 27.25
CA ILE A 321 -19.45 16.28 26.04
C ILE A 321 -18.80 15.31 25.05
N HIS A 322 -18.17 14.25 25.57
CA HIS A 322 -17.62 13.17 24.77
C HIS A 322 -17.80 11.79 25.44
N PRO A 323 -18.52 10.83 24.80
CA PRO A 323 -18.97 9.57 25.43
C PRO A 323 -17.85 8.54 25.68
N LYS A 324 -16.58 8.94 25.54
CA LYS A 324 -15.37 8.13 25.80
C LYS A 324 -14.21 8.95 26.37
N ASN A 325 -14.45 10.21 26.76
CA ASN A 325 -13.40 11.09 27.30
C ASN A 325 -13.98 12.03 28.36
N GLU A 326 -14.04 11.53 29.59
CA GLU A 326 -14.57 12.21 30.77
C GLU A 326 -13.83 13.52 31.12
N HIS A 327 -12.57 13.69 30.67
CA HIS A 327 -11.78 14.91 30.88
C HIS A 327 -12.37 16.16 30.19
N LEU A 328 -13.29 15.97 29.24
CA LEU A 328 -14.01 17.07 28.59
C LEU A 328 -15.27 17.50 29.37
N GLY A 329 -15.65 16.77 30.41
CA GLY A 329 -16.80 17.06 31.27
C GLY A 329 -18.16 16.83 30.61
N ASP A 330 -19.19 17.39 31.24
CA ASP A 330 -20.59 17.30 30.83
C ASP A 330 -21.12 18.64 30.31
N ARG A 331 -22.16 18.57 29.48
CA ARG A 331 -22.96 19.72 29.04
C ARG A 331 -24.43 19.48 29.33
N ASN A 332 -25.17 20.55 29.55
CA ASN A 332 -26.61 20.47 29.72
C ASN A 332 -27.27 20.35 28.33
N ILE A 333 -28.32 19.55 28.23
CA ILE A 333 -29.28 19.55 27.11
C ILE A 333 -30.69 19.74 27.66
N LEU A 334 -31.56 20.35 26.86
CA LEU A 334 -32.98 20.51 27.22
C LEU A 334 -33.79 19.31 26.78
N LEU A 335 -34.62 18.79 27.68
CA LEU A 335 -35.71 17.86 27.40
C LEU A 335 -37.02 18.65 27.46
N GLY A 336 -38.00 18.38 26.58
CA GLY A 336 -39.26 19.12 26.59
C GLY A 336 -40.42 18.40 25.87
N PRO A 337 -41.66 18.88 26.03
CA PRO A 337 -42.86 18.28 25.43
C PRO A 337 -42.86 18.28 23.90
N LEU A 338 -42.04 19.13 23.27
CA LEU A 338 -41.87 19.26 21.83
C LEU A 338 -40.37 19.25 21.48
N ILE A 339 -40.00 18.44 20.48
CA ILE A 339 -38.67 18.43 19.86
C ILE A 339 -38.78 18.51 18.34
N PHE A 340 -37.69 18.89 17.69
CA PHE A 340 -37.53 18.91 16.24
C PHE A 340 -36.57 17.80 15.79
N ILE A 341 -36.87 17.18 14.65
CA ILE A 341 -36.01 16.22 13.95
C ILE A 341 -35.91 16.57 12.45
N GLU A 342 -34.90 16.06 11.76
CA GLU A 342 -34.80 16.22 10.30
C GLU A 342 -35.91 15.45 9.58
N HIS A 343 -36.48 16.02 8.51
CA HIS A 343 -37.52 15.36 7.70
C HIS A 343 -37.10 13.99 7.18
N ALA A 344 -35.81 13.83 6.82
CA ALA A 344 -35.25 12.56 6.38
C ALA A 344 -35.33 11.44 7.43
N ASP A 345 -35.19 11.77 8.72
CA ASP A 345 -35.40 10.83 9.83
C ASP A 345 -36.89 10.58 10.05
N ALA A 346 -37.71 11.64 10.03
CA ALA A 346 -39.16 11.55 10.24
C ALA A 346 -39.85 10.61 9.24
N VAL A 347 -39.43 10.64 7.97
CA VAL A 347 -39.90 9.76 6.89
C VAL A 347 -39.50 8.27 7.11
N CYS A 348 -38.54 7.98 7.98
CA CYS A 348 -38.14 6.61 8.32
C CYS A 348 -38.90 6.04 9.54
N LEU A 349 -39.72 6.83 10.23
CA LEU A 349 -40.46 6.39 11.41
C LEU A 349 -41.74 5.65 11.03
N LYS A 350 -42.09 4.60 11.79
CA LYS A 350 -43.36 3.89 11.65
C LYS A 350 -44.05 3.76 13.00
N GLN A 351 -45.39 3.85 12.98
CA GLN A 351 -46.23 3.65 14.15
C GLN A 351 -45.98 2.29 14.81
N GLY A 352 -45.85 2.29 16.13
CA GLY A 352 -45.62 1.12 16.97
C GLY A 352 -44.16 0.76 17.25
N GLU A 353 -43.20 1.24 16.46
CA GLU A 353 -41.76 0.94 16.60
C GLU A 353 -41.09 1.77 17.72
N ASN A 354 -40.04 1.22 18.34
CA ASN A 354 -39.18 1.94 19.29
C ASN A 354 -37.98 2.58 18.55
N VAL A 355 -37.66 3.83 18.89
CA VAL A 355 -36.50 4.59 18.39
C VAL A 355 -35.73 5.20 19.55
N THR A 356 -34.43 5.46 19.36
CA THR A 356 -33.58 6.10 20.38
C THR A 356 -33.35 7.56 20.03
N LEU A 357 -33.87 8.45 20.88
CA LEU A 357 -33.47 9.85 20.93
C LEU A 357 -32.09 9.91 21.60
N ILE A 358 -31.05 10.29 20.85
CA ILE A 358 -29.67 10.23 21.35
C ILE A 358 -29.53 11.11 22.61
N ASN A 359 -28.82 10.62 23.61
CA ASN A 359 -28.65 11.21 24.94
C ASN A 359 -29.94 11.35 25.81
N TRP A 360 -31.14 11.11 25.27
CA TRP A 360 -32.38 11.05 26.04
C TRP A 360 -32.68 9.61 26.51
N GLY A 361 -33.01 8.71 25.58
CA GLY A 361 -33.48 7.34 25.84
C GLY A 361 -34.27 6.75 24.67
N ASN A 362 -34.98 5.64 24.89
CA ASN A 362 -35.92 5.10 23.91
C ASN A 362 -37.31 5.77 24.03
N CYS A 363 -37.99 5.90 22.90
CA CYS A 363 -39.40 6.27 22.82
C CYS A 363 -40.11 5.42 21.76
N ARG A 364 -41.41 5.21 21.93
CA ARG A 364 -42.27 4.46 21.02
C ARG A 364 -43.06 5.42 20.15
N VAL A 365 -43.07 5.19 18.83
CA VAL A 365 -43.83 6.03 17.90
C VAL A 365 -45.32 5.71 18.01
N LEU A 366 -46.13 6.68 18.44
CA LEU A 366 -47.58 6.52 18.56
C LEU A 366 -48.32 6.86 17.27
N ASN A 367 -47.80 7.82 16.49
CA ASN A 367 -48.45 8.34 15.29
C ASN A 367 -47.44 9.07 14.39
N VAL A 368 -47.66 9.05 13.07
CA VAL A 368 -46.87 9.82 12.09
C VAL A 368 -47.85 10.58 11.19
N GLN A 369 -47.93 11.89 11.41
CA GLN A 369 -48.87 12.80 10.75
C GLN A 369 -48.30 13.18 9.38
N GLN A 370 -49.11 13.13 8.32
CA GLN A 370 -48.67 13.40 6.94
C GLN A 370 -49.59 14.42 6.25
N THR A 371 -48.99 15.35 5.51
CA THR A 371 -49.67 16.34 4.68
C THR A 371 -49.17 16.18 3.24
N GLY A 372 -49.97 15.54 2.38
CA GLY A 372 -49.55 15.17 1.03
C GLY A 372 -48.47 14.10 1.06
N GLN A 373 -47.28 14.39 0.51
CA GLN A 373 -46.12 13.49 0.52
C GLN A 373 -45.11 13.78 1.65
N PHE A 374 -45.41 14.72 2.56
CA PHE A 374 -44.50 15.15 3.61
C PHE A 374 -45.01 14.74 4.99
N VAL A 375 -44.13 14.23 5.86
CA VAL A 375 -44.43 14.11 7.29
C VAL A 375 -44.50 15.52 7.89
N SER A 376 -45.62 15.83 8.54
CA SER A 376 -45.95 17.15 9.11
C SER A 376 -45.97 17.16 10.64
N GLY A 377 -45.83 15.99 11.27
CA GLY A 377 -45.65 15.86 12.71
C GLY A 377 -45.54 14.40 13.13
N VAL A 378 -45.06 14.16 14.34
CA VAL A 378 -44.95 12.81 14.92
C VAL A 378 -45.39 12.90 16.38
N ASP A 379 -46.14 11.92 16.87
CA ASP A 379 -46.45 11.79 18.29
C ASP A 379 -45.75 10.52 18.81
N VAL A 380 -45.02 10.63 19.93
CA VAL A 380 -44.26 9.52 20.54
C VAL A 380 -44.53 9.44 22.04
N GLU A 381 -44.13 8.34 22.67
CA GLU A 381 -44.26 8.08 24.10
C GLU A 381 -42.92 7.64 24.68
N LEU A 382 -42.50 8.20 25.82
CA LEU A 382 -41.23 7.83 26.44
C LEU A 382 -41.25 6.38 26.94
N ASN A 383 -40.23 5.61 26.57
CA ASN A 383 -40.04 4.22 26.99
C ASN A 383 -38.62 4.06 27.55
N LEU A 384 -38.37 4.73 28.69
CA LEU A 384 -37.04 4.84 29.29
C LEU A 384 -36.60 3.55 30.02
N GLU A 385 -37.54 2.64 30.29
CA GLU A 385 -37.26 1.30 30.84
C GLU A 385 -36.61 0.39 29.78
N ASP A 386 -36.97 0.57 28.50
CA ASP A 386 -36.30 -0.10 27.38
C ASP A 386 -34.91 0.50 27.10
N THR A 387 -33.89 -0.11 27.69
CA THR A 387 -32.47 0.26 27.51
C THR A 387 -31.81 -0.42 26.30
N ASN A 388 -32.55 -1.10 25.42
CA ASN A 388 -32.00 -1.77 24.23
C ASN A 388 -31.69 -0.79 23.07
N TYR A 389 -30.62 0.00 23.24
CA TYR A 389 -30.13 0.94 22.21
C TYR A 389 -29.37 0.29 21.04
N LYS A 390 -29.56 -1.02 20.77
CA LYS A 390 -28.78 -1.75 19.75
C LYS A 390 -29.52 -2.00 18.44
N LYS A 391 -30.86 -2.01 18.46
CA LYS A 391 -31.74 -2.39 17.32
C LYS A 391 -32.65 -1.25 16.85
N THR A 392 -32.68 -0.17 17.61
CA THR A 392 -33.49 1.02 17.40
C THR A 392 -32.84 1.98 16.39
N LEU A 393 -33.66 2.71 15.62
CA LEU A 393 -33.18 3.84 14.83
C LEU A 393 -32.69 4.95 15.78
N LYS A 394 -31.52 5.54 15.50
CA LYS A 394 -30.90 6.58 16.34
C LYS A 394 -31.05 7.95 15.72
N ILE A 395 -31.79 8.81 16.40
CA ILE A 395 -32.24 10.10 15.89
C ILE A 395 -31.51 11.23 16.62
N THR A 396 -31.01 12.20 15.85
CA THR A 396 -30.55 13.50 16.34
C THR A 396 -31.72 14.47 16.39
N TRP A 397 -31.85 15.19 17.50
CA TRP A 397 -33.02 16.02 17.80
C TRP A 397 -32.61 17.26 18.60
N LEU A 398 -33.44 18.30 18.57
CA LEU A 398 -33.31 19.50 19.40
C LEU A 398 -34.65 19.77 20.09
N ALA A 399 -34.66 20.15 21.37
CA ALA A 399 -35.89 20.61 22.00
C ALA A 399 -36.34 21.94 21.41
N ASP A 400 -37.66 22.18 21.40
CA ASP A 400 -38.18 23.53 21.34
C ASP A 400 -37.89 24.24 22.68
N PRO A 401 -37.12 25.35 22.70
CA PRO A 401 -36.93 26.13 23.93
C PRO A 401 -38.18 26.91 24.34
N GLY A 402 -39.19 27.03 23.47
CA GLY A 402 -40.37 27.87 23.71
C GLY A 402 -40.02 29.37 23.79
N PRO A 403 -40.96 30.22 24.26
CA PRO A 403 -40.79 31.68 24.26
C PRO A 403 -39.82 32.21 25.34
N THR A 404 -39.37 31.37 26.27
CA THR A 404 -38.55 31.76 27.43
C THR A 404 -37.25 30.97 27.61
N GLY A 405 -37.04 29.90 26.83
CA GLY A 405 -35.80 29.12 26.87
C GLY A 405 -34.66 29.72 26.02
N PRO A 406 -33.45 29.14 26.08
CA PRO A 406 -32.30 29.62 25.32
C PRO A 406 -32.45 29.32 23.82
N ALA A 407 -32.31 30.36 22.99
CA ALA A 407 -32.48 30.24 21.55
C ALA A 407 -31.50 29.26 20.89
N LEU A 408 -32.01 28.39 20.02
CA LEU A 408 -31.23 27.47 19.19
C LEU A 408 -30.27 28.26 18.28
N THR A 409 -29.11 27.67 17.95
CA THR A 409 -28.01 28.34 17.27
C THR A 409 -28.16 28.26 15.74
N PRO A 410 -28.25 29.37 14.99
CA PRO A 410 -28.17 29.31 13.54
C PRO A 410 -26.72 28.97 13.12
N LEU A 411 -26.57 28.00 12.22
CA LEU A 411 -25.28 27.51 11.72
C LEU A 411 -25.20 27.60 10.19
N SER A 412 -24.06 28.03 9.67
CA SER A 412 -23.67 27.89 8.27
C SER A 412 -22.58 26.82 8.18
N CYS A 413 -22.87 25.69 7.53
CA CYS A 413 -21.91 24.60 7.36
C CYS A 413 -21.34 24.62 5.94
N LEU A 414 -20.06 25.00 5.84
CA LEU A 414 -19.31 25.06 4.59
C LEU A 414 -18.63 23.72 4.29
N ILE A 415 -19.03 23.12 3.17
CA ILE A 415 -18.49 21.89 2.60
C ILE A 415 -17.65 22.28 1.38
N TYR A 416 -16.45 21.70 1.27
CA TYR A 416 -15.47 22.04 0.24
C TYR A 416 -15.02 20.81 -0.54
N ASP A 417 -15.14 20.86 -1.86
CA ASP A 417 -14.59 19.88 -2.78
C ASP A 417 -13.27 20.42 -3.38
N HIS A 418 -12.56 19.61 -4.18
CA HIS A 418 -11.29 19.97 -4.81
C HIS A 418 -11.45 21.09 -5.84
N LEU A 419 -10.44 21.97 -5.98
CA LEU A 419 -10.42 23.04 -7.00
C LEU A 419 -10.39 22.52 -8.44
N LEU A 420 -9.98 21.26 -8.65
CA LEU A 420 -9.91 20.62 -9.95
C LEU A 420 -10.79 19.37 -10.01
N THR A 421 -11.44 19.16 -11.15
CA THR A 421 -12.16 17.93 -11.48
C THR A 421 -11.22 16.81 -11.96
N LYS A 422 -10.08 17.16 -12.57
CA LYS A 422 -9.09 16.19 -13.07
C LYS A 422 -8.08 15.83 -11.97
N ALA A 423 -8.01 14.52 -11.68
CA ALA A 423 -7.11 13.88 -10.72
C ALA A 423 -5.62 14.23 -10.90
N VAL A 424 -5.12 14.20 -12.13
CA VAL A 424 -3.72 14.46 -12.46
C VAL A 424 -3.64 15.42 -13.64
N ILE A 425 -2.94 16.55 -13.45
CA ILE A 425 -2.64 17.53 -14.49
C ILE A 425 -1.23 17.23 -15.03
N THR A 426 -1.15 16.88 -16.32
CA THR A 426 0.11 16.64 -17.03
C THR A 426 0.80 17.95 -17.43
N LYS A 427 1.89 17.89 -18.22
CA LYS A 427 2.57 19.09 -18.71
C LYS A 427 1.77 19.79 -19.82
N ASP A 428 1.05 19.01 -20.60
CA ASP A 428 0.37 19.43 -21.83
C ASP A 428 -1.11 19.80 -21.59
N ASP A 429 -1.62 19.53 -20.38
CA ASP A 429 -2.94 19.96 -19.91
C ASP A 429 -2.98 21.47 -19.59
N ASP A 430 -3.85 22.22 -20.27
CA ASP A 430 -4.34 23.48 -19.72
C ASP A 430 -5.28 23.20 -18.53
N PHE A 431 -4.75 23.42 -17.33
CA PHE A 431 -5.46 23.26 -16.06
C PHE A 431 -6.73 24.11 -15.97
N LYS A 432 -6.84 25.20 -16.74
CA LYS A 432 -8.03 26.07 -16.77
C LYS A 432 -9.30 25.35 -17.24
N LEU A 433 -9.15 24.30 -18.05
CA LEU A 433 -10.27 23.49 -18.54
C LEU A 433 -10.87 22.56 -17.47
N PHE A 434 -10.17 22.34 -16.35
CA PHE A 434 -10.51 21.34 -15.33
C PHE A 434 -10.94 21.97 -13.99
N ILE A 435 -11.35 23.24 -13.98
CA ILE A 435 -11.73 23.97 -12.75
C ILE A 435 -13.09 23.50 -12.23
N ASN A 436 -13.15 23.12 -10.97
CA ASN A 436 -14.39 22.78 -10.28
C ASN A 436 -15.11 24.04 -9.77
N LYS A 437 -16.08 24.52 -10.55
CA LYS A 437 -16.91 25.69 -10.21
C LYS A 437 -17.86 25.45 -9.03
N ASN A 438 -18.12 24.19 -8.68
CA ASN A 438 -19.03 23.81 -7.60
C ASN A 438 -18.29 23.41 -6.30
N SER A 439 -17.02 23.82 -6.16
CA SER A 439 -16.12 23.36 -5.08
C SER A 439 -16.40 23.94 -3.68
N LYS A 440 -17.45 24.75 -3.51
CA LYS A 440 -17.88 25.35 -2.24
C LYS A 440 -19.40 25.21 -2.14
N ILE A 441 -19.89 24.53 -1.10
CA ILE A 441 -21.31 24.26 -0.85
C ILE A 441 -21.62 24.73 0.57
N GLU A 442 -22.73 25.45 0.74
CA GLU A 442 -23.20 25.91 2.06
C GLU A 442 -24.48 25.16 2.45
N GLN A 443 -24.57 24.73 3.71
CA GLN A 443 -25.75 24.12 4.30
C GLN A 443 -26.16 24.86 5.57
N CYS A 444 -27.39 25.39 5.60
CA CYS A 444 -27.96 26.00 6.80
C CYS A 444 -28.41 24.91 7.78
N LEU A 445 -27.86 24.90 9.00
CA LEU A 445 -28.28 24.00 10.06
C LEU A 445 -28.84 24.81 11.24
N LEU A 446 -29.76 24.22 11.99
CA LEU A 446 -30.16 24.70 13.32
C LEU A 446 -29.47 23.84 14.37
N GLY A 447 -28.82 24.47 15.35
CA GLY A 447 -27.94 23.84 16.32
C GLY A 447 -28.41 23.96 17.77
N ASP A 448 -27.90 23.08 18.61
CA ASP A 448 -27.96 23.16 20.07
C ASP A 448 -27.49 24.54 20.57
N HIS A 449 -28.17 25.13 21.58
CA HIS A 449 -27.86 26.47 22.09
C HIS A 449 -26.42 26.61 22.63
N SER A 450 -25.81 25.50 23.09
CA SER A 450 -24.42 25.48 23.57
C SER A 450 -23.37 25.77 22.48
N LEU A 451 -23.75 25.67 21.20
CA LEU A 451 -22.90 26.07 20.07
C LEU A 451 -22.68 27.59 19.97
N ARG A 452 -23.52 28.42 20.62
CA ARG A 452 -23.28 29.88 20.75
C ARG A 452 -21.98 30.21 21.51
N GLY A 453 -21.39 29.24 22.23
CA GLY A 453 -20.15 29.39 22.98
C GLY A 453 -18.85 29.03 22.24
N LEU A 454 -18.92 28.57 20.97
CA LEU A 454 -17.74 28.20 20.18
C LEU A 454 -16.87 29.42 19.82
N LYS A 455 -15.56 29.18 19.70
CA LYS A 455 -14.54 30.14 19.28
C LYS A 455 -13.92 29.74 17.95
N LYS A 456 -13.42 30.73 17.19
CA LYS A 456 -12.68 30.45 15.94
C LYS A 456 -11.50 29.51 16.24
N GLY A 457 -11.43 28.39 15.54
CA GLY A 457 -10.45 27.32 15.71
C GLY A 457 -10.95 26.10 16.49
N ASP A 458 -12.09 26.17 17.18
CA ASP A 458 -12.63 25.01 17.91
C ASP A 458 -13.04 23.89 16.95
N ILE A 459 -12.53 22.67 17.18
CA ILE A 459 -12.86 21.47 16.41
C ILE A 459 -13.91 20.65 17.16
N ILE A 460 -15.04 20.40 16.52
CA ILE A 460 -16.19 19.68 17.07
C ILE A 460 -16.62 18.49 16.20
N GLN A 461 -17.49 17.65 16.72
CA GLN A 461 -18.30 16.72 15.93
C GLN A 461 -19.78 17.09 16.02
N LEU A 462 -20.43 17.31 14.88
CA LEU A 462 -21.89 17.26 14.79
C LEU A 462 -22.32 15.80 14.68
N GLN A 463 -23.12 15.34 15.63
CA GLN A 463 -23.55 13.94 15.71
C GLN A 463 -24.22 13.50 14.40
N ARG A 464 -23.86 12.29 13.92
CA ARG A 464 -24.27 11.70 12.63
C ARG A 464 -23.85 12.46 11.36
N ARG A 465 -23.29 13.68 11.45
CA ARG A 465 -22.92 14.53 10.31
C ARG A 465 -21.42 14.61 10.02
N GLY A 466 -20.57 14.54 11.05
CA GLY A 466 -19.11 14.51 10.89
C GLY A 466 -18.39 15.56 11.75
N TYR A 467 -17.10 15.79 11.46
CA TYR A 467 -16.27 16.75 12.18
C TYR A 467 -16.24 18.11 11.48
N TYR A 468 -16.20 19.18 12.27
CA TYR A 468 -16.21 20.56 11.78
C TYR A 468 -15.24 21.42 12.60
N ILE A 469 -14.68 22.47 11.98
CA ILE A 469 -13.93 23.52 12.65
C ILE A 469 -14.70 24.85 12.59
N CYS A 470 -14.78 25.57 13.70
CA CYS A 470 -15.39 26.90 13.74
C CYS A 470 -14.51 27.93 13.04
N ASP A 471 -14.96 28.48 11.90
CA ASP A 471 -14.26 29.54 11.15
C ASP A 471 -14.78 30.93 11.52
N ALA A 472 -16.06 31.07 11.86
CA ALA A 472 -16.58 32.26 12.53
C ALA A 472 -17.48 31.83 13.72
N PRO A 473 -17.26 32.38 14.92
CA PRO A 473 -18.16 32.13 16.04
C PRO A 473 -19.53 32.76 15.75
N TYR A 474 -20.54 32.29 16.47
CA TYR A 474 -21.86 32.94 16.48
C TYR A 474 -21.74 34.40 16.98
N ASP A 475 -22.42 35.35 16.32
CA ASP A 475 -22.43 36.77 16.72
C ASP A 475 -23.88 37.29 16.87
N PRO A 476 -24.32 37.71 18.07
CA PRO A 476 -25.67 38.22 18.28
C PRO A 476 -25.94 39.62 17.71
N LYS A 477 -24.90 40.41 17.42
CA LYS A 477 -25.01 41.76 16.85
C LYS A 477 -23.78 42.05 16.01
N CYS A 478 -23.72 41.46 14.83
CA CYS A 478 -22.61 41.64 13.91
C CYS A 478 -22.38 43.12 13.62
N LEU A 479 -21.22 43.65 14.02
CA LEU A 479 -20.88 45.08 13.94
C LEU A 479 -20.93 45.65 12.51
N ALA A 480 -20.84 44.78 11.49
CA ALA A 480 -20.92 45.17 10.08
C ALA A 480 -22.35 45.22 9.51
N THR A 481 -23.33 44.53 10.11
CA THR A 481 -24.70 44.40 9.56
C THR A 481 -25.81 44.82 10.52
N GLY A 482 -25.53 44.89 11.83
CA GLY A 482 -26.53 45.15 12.88
C GLY A 482 -27.44 43.96 13.23
N HIS A 483 -27.22 42.79 12.61
CA HIS A 483 -28.07 41.61 12.74
C HIS A 483 -27.36 40.42 13.40
N GLU A 484 -28.13 39.42 13.82
CA GLU A 484 -27.63 38.10 14.27
C GLU A 484 -26.97 37.37 13.09
N SER A 485 -25.76 36.85 13.31
CA SER A 485 -24.97 36.11 12.31
C SER A 485 -24.71 34.67 12.76
N PRO A 486 -24.86 33.67 11.87
CA PRO A 486 -24.70 32.27 12.21
C PRO A 486 -23.25 31.91 12.57
N CYS A 487 -23.07 30.85 13.37
CA CYS A 487 -21.74 30.24 13.51
C CYS A 487 -21.37 29.55 12.19
N VAL A 488 -20.23 29.91 11.63
CA VAL A 488 -19.71 29.34 10.37
C VAL A 488 -18.77 28.18 10.71
N LEU A 489 -19.15 26.98 10.27
CA LEU A 489 -18.48 25.71 10.51
C LEU A 489 -17.94 25.14 9.19
N ILE A 490 -16.64 24.89 9.09
CA ILE A 490 -16.04 24.23 7.93
C ILE A 490 -15.96 22.72 8.18
N GLN A 491 -16.44 21.91 7.25
CA GLN A 491 -16.36 20.44 7.34
C GLN A 491 -14.92 19.94 7.21
N ILE A 492 -14.49 19.14 8.19
CA ILE A 492 -13.19 18.44 8.20
C ILE A 492 -13.40 17.05 7.58
N PRO A 493 -12.74 16.70 6.46
CA PRO A 493 -12.92 15.38 5.84
C PRO A 493 -12.47 14.23 6.75
N GLU A 494 -13.15 13.08 6.62
CA GLU A 494 -12.90 11.92 7.48
C GLU A 494 -11.85 10.93 6.93
N GLY A 495 -11.42 11.08 5.67
CA GLY A 495 -10.44 10.21 5.02
C GLY A 495 -10.96 8.82 4.64
N THR A 496 -12.25 8.73 4.30
CA THR A 496 -12.87 7.50 3.78
C THR A 496 -13.75 7.85 2.59
N ALA A 497 -13.36 7.41 1.39
CA ALA A 497 -14.11 7.60 0.17
C ALA A 497 -15.57 7.12 0.29
N LYS A 498 -16.47 8.09 0.45
CA LYS A 498 -17.89 8.00 0.11
C LYS A 498 -18.13 9.02 -1.01
N PRO A 499 -18.93 8.71 -2.05
CA PRO A 499 -19.42 9.75 -2.94
C PRO A 499 -20.33 10.69 -2.13
N ASP A 500 -20.06 11.99 -2.16
CA ASP A 500 -20.83 12.97 -1.37
C ASP A 500 -22.27 13.08 -1.88
N ALA A 501 -23.21 12.83 -0.97
CA ALA A 501 -24.63 12.92 -1.25
C ALA A 501 -25.07 14.38 -1.29
N THR A 502 -25.53 14.84 -2.46
CA THR A 502 -26.22 16.13 -2.61
C THR A 502 -27.61 15.92 -3.25
N PRO A 503 -28.65 16.66 -2.79
CA PRO A 503 -30.04 16.46 -3.20
C PRO A 503 -30.43 17.30 -4.42
N ASP A 504 -31.64 17.05 -4.97
CA ASP A 504 -31.96 17.49 -6.32
C ASP A 504 -33.41 17.75 -6.72
N SER A 505 -33.58 18.77 -7.57
CA SER A 505 -34.87 19.35 -7.94
C SER A 505 -34.83 20.24 -9.22
N GLY A 506 -34.71 19.63 -10.40
CA GLY A 506 -35.18 20.17 -11.69
C GLY A 506 -34.28 21.20 -12.42
N THR A 507 -34.49 21.43 -13.74
CA THR A 507 -35.58 20.96 -14.61
C THR A 507 -35.17 20.65 -16.06
N SER A 508 -35.87 19.69 -16.68
CA SER A 508 -35.80 19.43 -18.12
C SER A 508 -37.17 19.43 -18.80
N GLU A 509 -37.81 20.59 -18.82
CA GLU A 509 -38.38 21.07 -20.09
C GLU A 509 -37.25 21.78 -20.89
N PRO A 510 -37.34 21.96 -22.22
CA PRO A 510 -36.14 21.99 -23.06
C PRO A 510 -35.14 23.12 -22.74
N LYS A 511 -33.96 22.71 -22.24
CA LYS A 511 -32.78 23.50 -21.79
C LYS A 511 -32.91 24.13 -20.38
N GLY A 512 -32.48 23.44 -19.32
CA GLY A 512 -32.62 23.98 -17.95
C GLY A 512 -31.90 23.34 -16.74
N SER A 513 -30.74 22.68 -16.88
CA SER A 513 -29.84 22.21 -15.79
C SER A 513 -30.35 21.15 -14.75
N ALA A 514 -29.43 20.26 -14.33
CA ALA A 514 -29.29 19.59 -13.00
C ALA A 514 -30.48 18.76 -12.38
N ARG A 515 -30.31 17.66 -11.62
CA ARG A 515 -29.18 16.73 -11.29
C ARG A 515 -29.84 15.41 -10.72
N ALA A 516 -29.46 14.77 -9.60
CA ALA A 516 -29.69 13.31 -9.28
C ALA A 516 -30.97 12.86 -8.48
N LYS A 517 -31.05 11.57 -8.07
CA LYS A 517 -31.95 11.00 -7.01
C LYS A 517 -31.57 9.55 -6.58
N THR A 518 -31.80 9.16 -5.31
CA THR A 518 -31.55 7.78 -4.75
C THR A 518 -32.48 7.43 -3.57
N LYS A 519 -32.77 6.12 -3.35
CA LYS A 519 -33.31 5.45 -2.12
C LYS A 519 -33.40 3.91 -2.36
N PRO A 520 -33.59 3.01 -1.35
CA PRO A 520 -33.16 2.98 0.06
C PRO A 520 -32.54 1.60 0.48
N VAL A 521 -32.37 1.32 1.80
CA VAL A 521 -31.80 0.07 2.38
C VAL A 521 -32.62 -0.42 3.60
N VAL A 522 -32.45 -1.69 4.05
CA VAL A 522 -33.18 -2.37 5.16
C VAL A 522 -32.22 -2.91 6.26
N GLN A 523 -32.72 -3.22 7.47
CA GLN A 523 -31.96 -3.59 8.69
C GLN A 523 -31.87 -5.12 9.00
N LEU A 524 -31.04 -5.50 9.98
CA LEU A 524 -30.81 -6.87 10.51
C LEU A 524 -30.98 -6.98 12.05
N SER A 525 -30.69 -8.15 12.65
CA SER A 525 -31.41 -8.70 13.83
C SER A 525 -30.56 -9.04 15.10
N GLU A 526 -31.15 -9.81 16.03
CA GLU A 526 -30.75 -9.88 17.45
C GLU A 526 -29.39 -10.53 17.75
N GLU A 527 -28.94 -11.52 16.98
CA GLU A 527 -27.65 -12.18 17.25
C GLU A 527 -26.45 -11.21 17.13
N GLU A 528 -26.55 -10.24 16.22
CA GLU A 528 -25.47 -9.26 15.99
C GLU A 528 -25.24 -8.39 17.23
N ALA A 529 -26.33 -8.05 17.93
CA ALA A 529 -26.30 -7.29 19.18
C ALA A 529 -25.60 -8.03 20.32
N ALA A 530 -25.64 -9.36 20.35
CA ALA A 530 -24.92 -10.20 21.31
C ALA A 530 -23.43 -10.34 20.93
N LYS A 531 -23.14 -10.69 19.67
CA LYS A 531 -21.78 -10.82 19.13
C LYS A 531 -20.98 -9.51 19.25
N ALA A 532 -21.64 -8.36 19.21
CA ALA A 532 -21.04 -7.05 19.46
C ALA A 532 -20.59 -6.82 20.93
N ALA A 533 -21.29 -7.37 21.92
CA ALA A 533 -20.91 -7.21 23.34
C ALA A 533 -19.66 -8.05 23.67
N GLU A 534 -19.66 -9.31 23.24
CA GLU A 534 -18.54 -10.24 23.40
C GLU A 534 -17.25 -9.72 22.73
N ARG A 535 -17.39 -9.10 21.54
CA ARG A 535 -16.30 -8.40 20.84
C ARG A 535 -15.75 -7.18 21.60
N GLN A 536 -16.54 -6.54 22.47
CA GLN A 536 -16.09 -5.37 23.23
C GLN A 536 -15.32 -5.80 24.49
N ARG A 537 -15.84 -6.77 25.26
CA ARG A 537 -15.15 -7.31 26.45
C ARG A 537 -13.74 -7.81 26.12
N LYS A 538 -13.60 -8.64 25.08
CA LYS A 538 -12.31 -9.15 24.59
C LYS A 538 -11.39 -8.07 23.99
N LYS A 539 -11.91 -6.87 23.73
CA LYS A 539 -11.14 -5.69 23.30
C LYS A 539 -10.47 -4.98 24.48
N ASP A 540 -11.17 -4.90 25.60
CA ASP A 540 -10.71 -4.20 26.80
C ASP A 540 -9.76 -5.05 27.66
N GLU A 541 -10.01 -6.37 27.75
CA GLU A 541 -9.03 -7.33 28.30
C GLU A 541 -7.67 -7.25 27.57
N LYS A 542 -7.71 -7.13 26.22
CA LYS A 542 -6.53 -6.97 25.36
C LYS A 542 -5.86 -5.57 25.45
N LYS A 543 -6.50 -4.63 26.15
CA LYS A 543 -6.04 -3.25 26.36
C LYS A 543 -5.23 -3.13 27.66
N GLU A 544 -5.68 -3.76 28.75
CA GLU A 544 -4.91 -3.86 30.00
C GLU A 544 -3.62 -4.69 29.82
N ALA A 545 -3.67 -5.85 29.15
CA ALA A 545 -2.46 -6.65 28.90
C ALA A 545 -1.36 -5.88 28.13
N ARG A 546 -1.74 -4.94 27.24
CA ARG A 546 -0.80 -4.03 26.55
C ARG A 546 -0.20 -2.96 27.47
N LYS A 547 -0.91 -2.58 28.53
CA LYS A 547 -0.50 -1.55 29.52
C LYS A 547 0.57 -2.10 30.45
N GLU A 548 0.40 -3.32 30.96
CA GLU A 548 1.42 -4.02 31.77
C GLU A 548 2.73 -4.24 31.00
N GLY A 549 2.64 -4.72 29.76
CA GLY A 549 3.82 -4.94 28.91
C GLY A 549 4.62 -3.65 28.69
N ARG A 550 3.94 -2.50 28.56
CA ARG A 550 4.58 -1.18 28.41
C ARG A 550 5.32 -0.73 29.68
N ASN A 551 4.85 -1.13 30.86
CA ASN A 551 5.52 -0.83 32.12
C ASN A 551 6.74 -1.73 32.36
N LYS A 552 6.68 -3.02 31.98
CA LYS A 552 7.85 -3.94 32.05
C LYS A 552 9.01 -3.48 31.16
N TRP A 553 8.73 -2.97 29.96
CA TRP A 553 9.76 -2.44 29.04
C TRP A 553 10.53 -1.26 29.65
N LYS A 554 9.84 -0.27 30.26
CA LYS A 554 10.48 0.93 30.83
C LYS A 554 11.53 0.65 31.91
N LEU A 555 11.47 -0.51 32.57
CA LEU A 555 12.39 -0.87 33.67
C LEU A 555 13.67 -1.59 33.20
N SER A 556 13.79 -1.95 31.92
CA SER A 556 14.88 -2.81 31.41
C SER A 556 15.88 -2.11 30.48
N SER A 557 15.84 -0.78 30.36
CA SER A 557 16.65 -0.04 29.38
C SER A 557 17.27 1.24 29.95
N GLN A 558 18.40 1.09 30.64
CA GLN A 558 19.40 2.13 30.84
C GLN A 558 20.73 1.67 30.21
N PRO A 559 21.47 2.52 29.46
CA PRO A 559 22.69 2.13 28.75
C PRO A 559 23.93 2.15 29.66
N GLN A 560 24.88 1.24 29.41
CA GLN A 560 26.23 1.31 29.95
C GLN A 560 27.13 2.18 29.04
N GLN A 561 28.15 2.80 29.60
CA GLN A 561 29.06 3.71 28.90
C GLN A 561 30.08 2.99 27.99
N PRO A 562 30.58 3.64 26.92
CA PRO A 562 31.47 3.02 25.95
C PRO A 562 32.95 2.96 26.40
N ILE A 563 33.66 1.95 25.91
CA ILE A 563 35.12 1.83 26.03
C ILE A 563 35.77 2.50 24.81
N GLN A 564 36.81 3.31 25.04
CA GLN A 564 37.66 3.87 23.97
C GLN A 564 38.92 3.01 23.77
N SER A 565 39.41 2.99 22.53
CA SER A 565 40.69 2.39 22.15
C SER A 565 41.68 3.48 21.73
N ASN A 566 42.91 3.46 22.27
CA ASN A 566 44.06 4.20 21.75
C ASN A 566 45.34 3.49 22.21
N ASP A 567 46.14 2.99 21.28
CA ASP A 567 47.46 2.42 21.55
C ASP A 567 48.55 3.47 21.34
N ALA A 568 49.18 3.90 22.43
CA ALA A 568 50.48 4.57 22.44
C ALA A 568 51.17 4.43 23.80
N MET A 569 52.43 3.97 23.80
CA MET A 569 53.34 3.88 24.96
C MET A 569 54.59 4.74 24.69
N PRO A 570 55.52 5.02 25.65
CA PRO A 570 55.66 4.44 27.01
C PRO A 570 55.98 5.43 28.19
N THR A 571 56.09 4.83 29.40
CA THR A 571 56.99 5.15 30.56
C THR A 571 56.83 6.38 31.50
N GLU A 572 56.71 6.05 32.81
CA GLU A 572 57.32 6.68 34.02
C GLU A 572 56.86 8.10 34.51
N SER A 573 56.79 8.46 35.82
CA SER A 573 57.16 7.80 37.11
C SER A 573 56.37 8.29 38.37
N VAL A 574 56.04 7.36 39.30
CA VAL A 574 56.16 7.34 40.82
C VAL A 574 56.38 8.70 41.57
N PRO A 575 55.76 9.02 42.77
CA PRO A 575 55.59 8.17 43.98
C PRO A 575 54.26 8.20 44.81
N ASN A 576 54.25 7.42 45.91
CA ASN A 576 53.20 7.09 46.93
C ASN A 576 53.30 8.01 48.21
N PRO A 577 52.60 7.82 49.38
CA PRO A 577 51.85 6.66 49.98
C PRO A 577 50.39 7.04 50.45
N THR A 578 49.64 6.54 51.49
CA THR A 578 49.91 5.83 52.78
C THR A 578 48.65 5.21 53.49
N VAL A 579 48.71 3.91 53.88
CA VAL A 579 48.14 3.19 55.09
C VAL A 579 46.63 3.22 55.48
N ALA A 580 46.12 2.11 56.11
CA ALA A 580 44.73 1.85 56.60
C ALA A 580 44.61 1.82 58.17
N PRO A 581 44.03 0.85 58.98
CA PRO A 581 43.44 -0.50 58.75
C PRO A 581 42.25 -0.98 59.70
N VAL A 582 41.91 -2.30 59.67
CA VAL A 582 41.21 -3.20 60.69
C VAL A 582 39.65 -3.30 60.85
N GLN A 583 39.07 -4.43 60.36
CA GLN A 583 38.20 -5.53 60.93
C GLN A 583 37.14 -5.32 62.06
N PRO A 584 36.18 -6.28 62.36
CA PRO A 584 35.96 -7.72 61.99
C PRO A 584 34.53 -8.02 61.38
N SER A 585 33.77 -9.16 61.43
CA SER A 585 33.71 -10.46 62.20
C SER A 585 32.91 -11.61 61.46
N LYS A 586 32.50 -12.69 62.18
CA LYS A 586 31.57 -13.85 61.85
C LYS A 586 30.77 -14.25 63.14
N PRO A 587 29.83 -15.26 63.26
CA PRO A 587 29.51 -16.50 62.48
C PRO A 587 27.97 -16.83 62.32
N ALA A 588 27.47 -18.08 62.53
CA ALA A 588 27.11 -19.10 61.50
C ALA A 588 26.03 -20.15 61.99
N GLN A 589 25.78 -21.25 61.24
CA GLN A 589 25.01 -22.52 61.53
C GLN A 589 23.48 -22.60 61.19
N THR A 590 22.79 -23.78 61.21
CA THR A 590 22.74 -24.90 60.20
C THR A 590 21.55 -25.90 60.41
N THR A 591 21.33 -26.89 59.50
CA THR A 591 20.48 -28.14 59.60
C THR A 591 18.94 -28.00 59.37
N THR A 592 18.08 -28.98 58.94
CA THR A 592 18.20 -30.40 58.44
C THR A 592 16.98 -30.82 57.52
N LYS A 593 16.85 -32.10 57.08
CA LYS A 593 15.81 -32.67 56.15
C LYS A 593 14.70 -33.49 56.87
N SER A 594 13.51 -33.74 56.23
CA SER A 594 12.87 -35.09 56.06
C SER A 594 11.44 -35.11 55.42
N SER A 595 11.05 -36.30 54.90
CA SER A 595 9.75 -36.98 54.56
C SER A 595 8.33 -36.36 54.79
N ALA A 596 7.19 -36.85 54.20
CA ALA A 596 6.85 -37.70 53.01
C ALA A 596 5.30 -37.92 52.86
N VAL A 597 4.85 -38.59 51.77
CA VAL A 597 3.56 -39.35 51.54
C VAL A 597 2.24 -38.63 51.12
N VAL A 598 1.85 -38.86 49.85
CA VAL A 598 0.52 -39.21 49.22
C VAL A 598 -0.81 -38.51 49.60
N ALA A 599 -1.51 -37.89 48.62
CA ALA A 599 -2.92 -38.14 48.21
C ALA A 599 -3.40 -37.18 47.07
N ASP A 600 -4.49 -37.55 46.39
CA ASP A 600 -4.97 -37.19 45.03
C ASP A 600 -5.46 -35.76 44.66
N GLU A 601 -5.73 -35.61 43.34
CA GLU A 601 -6.68 -34.73 42.61
C GLU A 601 -6.86 -33.23 42.98
N GLU A 602 -6.32 -32.33 42.15
CA GLU A 602 -7.11 -31.57 41.14
C GLU A 602 -6.21 -30.63 40.29
N ALA A 603 -6.60 -30.34 39.05
CA ALA A 603 -5.77 -29.58 38.10
C ALA A 603 -5.89 -28.05 38.28
N LYS A 604 -4.81 -27.40 38.76
CA LYS A 604 -4.66 -25.93 38.73
C LYS A 604 -3.39 -25.50 38.02
N THR A 605 -3.56 -24.72 36.95
CA THR A 605 -2.47 -24.09 36.18
C THR A 605 -1.77 -23.01 36.99
N VAL A 606 -0.44 -23.06 37.06
CA VAL A 606 0.42 -22.02 37.64
C VAL A 606 1.46 -21.57 36.61
N GLU A 607 1.62 -20.25 36.44
CA GLU A 607 2.48 -19.68 35.39
C GLU A 607 3.98 -19.84 35.69
N SER A 608 4.70 -20.58 34.84
CA SER A 608 6.17 -20.59 34.84
C SER A 608 6.72 -19.37 34.10
N LYS A 609 7.35 -18.43 34.81
CA LYS A 609 8.01 -17.24 34.23
C LYS A 609 9.13 -17.64 33.25
N SER A 610 8.87 -17.55 31.95
CA SER A 610 9.88 -17.82 30.92
C SER A 610 10.88 -16.67 30.75
N GLN A 611 12.17 -16.96 30.79
CA GLN A 611 13.25 -15.99 30.51
C GLN A 611 13.22 -15.54 29.04
N ALA A 612 13.41 -14.25 28.78
CA ALA A 612 13.43 -13.69 27.42
C ALA A 612 14.69 -14.15 26.66
N LYS A 613 14.51 -14.99 25.63
CA LYS A 613 15.58 -15.37 24.71
C LYS A 613 15.96 -14.19 23.81
N LYS A 614 17.26 -13.95 23.60
CA LYS A 614 17.76 -12.99 22.61
C LYS A 614 17.26 -13.39 21.21
N GLN A 615 16.41 -12.54 20.61
CA GLN A 615 15.82 -12.78 19.30
C GLN A 615 16.82 -12.41 18.20
N THR A 616 17.17 -13.37 17.34
CA THR A 616 18.10 -13.16 16.22
C THR A 616 17.40 -12.51 15.03
N LYS A 617 18.04 -11.52 14.37
CA LYS A 617 17.56 -10.85 13.14
C LYS A 617 17.17 -11.78 11.97
N LEU A 618 17.50 -13.06 12.05
CA LEU A 618 17.16 -14.08 11.04
C LEU A 618 15.69 -14.54 11.08
N ALA A 619 14.96 -14.34 12.18
CA ALA A 619 13.58 -14.83 12.32
C ALA A 619 12.57 -13.98 11.54
N LEU A 620 11.40 -14.55 11.19
CA LEU A 620 10.25 -13.73 10.78
C LEU A 620 9.71 -12.96 12.00
N GLU A 621 9.30 -11.71 11.77
CA GLU A 621 8.75 -10.83 12.81
C GLU A 621 7.22 -10.72 12.67
N ALA A 622 6.73 -10.52 11.44
CA ALA A 622 5.32 -10.62 11.09
C ALA A 622 4.83 -12.08 11.06
N ARG A 623 3.54 -12.28 11.36
CA ARG A 623 2.89 -13.60 11.36
C ARG A 623 1.96 -13.82 10.18
N LYS A 624 1.99 -15.01 9.59
CA LYS A 624 1.17 -15.42 8.42
C LYS A 624 -0.32 -15.18 8.64
N GLU A 625 -0.81 -15.39 9.85
CA GLU A 625 -2.25 -15.36 10.18
C GLU A 625 -2.79 -13.94 10.45
N VAL A 626 -1.92 -12.93 10.56
CA VAL A 626 -2.27 -11.57 11.04
C VAL A 626 -1.74 -10.46 10.13
N GLU A 627 -0.56 -10.67 9.53
CA GLU A 627 0.21 -9.64 8.81
C GLU A 627 0.75 -10.24 7.49
N PHE A 628 -0.10 -10.96 6.76
CA PHE A 628 0.28 -11.83 5.63
C PHE A 628 1.17 -11.17 4.58
N ALA A 629 0.91 -9.90 4.21
CA ALA A 629 1.69 -9.20 3.19
C ALA A 629 3.15 -8.92 3.64
N ASP A 630 3.36 -8.57 4.91
CA ASP A 630 4.69 -8.38 5.46
C ASP A 630 5.37 -9.73 5.78
N TRP A 631 4.62 -10.72 6.28
CA TRP A 631 5.09 -12.09 6.44
C TRP A 631 5.64 -12.66 5.11
N TYR A 632 4.92 -12.48 4.00
CA TYR A 632 5.36 -12.92 2.67
C TYR A 632 6.61 -12.15 2.20
N THR A 633 6.64 -10.83 2.41
CA THR A 633 7.80 -9.98 2.08
C THR A 633 9.06 -10.38 2.86
N GLN A 634 8.92 -10.61 4.18
CA GLN A 634 9.99 -11.10 5.04
C GLN A 634 10.40 -12.53 4.66
N LEU A 635 9.47 -13.41 4.31
CA LEU A 635 9.75 -14.78 3.87
C LEU A 635 10.63 -14.79 2.62
N LEU A 636 10.25 -14.08 1.56
CA LEU A 636 10.97 -14.10 0.29
C LEU A 636 12.41 -13.57 0.41
N THR A 637 12.59 -12.53 1.22
CA THR A 637 13.90 -11.90 1.44
C THR A 637 14.76 -12.70 2.43
N LYS A 638 14.25 -13.04 3.62
CA LYS A 638 15.01 -13.78 4.66
C LYS A 638 15.29 -15.23 4.28
N ALA A 639 14.49 -15.86 3.40
CA ALA A 639 14.80 -17.17 2.81
C ALA A 639 15.72 -17.11 1.57
N GLU A 640 16.15 -15.92 1.15
CA GLU A 640 17.01 -15.70 -0.04
C GLU A 640 16.40 -16.21 -1.36
N LEU A 641 15.08 -16.13 -1.51
CA LEU A 641 14.36 -16.52 -2.73
C LEU A 641 14.44 -15.42 -3.80
N LEU A 642 14.41 -14.16 -3.38
CA LEU A 642 14.21 -13.01 -4.27
C LEU A 642 14.92 -11.77 -3.73
N GLU A 643 15.40 -10.93 -4.63
CA GLU A 643 15.85 -9.56 -4.33
C GLU A 643 14.94 -8.55 -5.04
N TYR A 644 14.71 -7.40 -4.41
CA TYR A 644 14.01 -6.28 -5.05
C TYR A 644 14.93 -5.59 -6.05
N TYR A 645 14.38 -5.22 -7.21
CA TYR A 645 15.09 -4.48 -8.25
C TYR A 645 14.66 -3.00 -8.26
N ASP A 646 15.44 -2.14 -8.92
CA ASP A 646 15.15 -0.70 -9.01
C ASP A 646 13.99 -0.38 -9.99
N ILE A 647 13.80 -1.21 -11.02
CA ILE A 647 12.61 -1.19 -11.87
C ILE A 647 11.41 -1.81 -11.13
N SER A 648 10.45 -0.97 -10.75
CA SER A 648 9.22 -1.38 -10.06
C SER A 648 8.43 -2.42 -10.85
N GLY A 649 8.15 -3.55 -10.19
CA GLY A 649 7.45 -4.71 -10.75
C GLY A 649 8.37 -5.80 -11.32
N CYS A 650 9.67 -5.55 -11.41
CA CYS A 650 10.69 -6.55 -11.75
C CYS A 650 11.46 -6.98 -10.49
N TYR A 651 11.98 -8.21 -10.49
CA TYR A 651 12.58 -8.83 -9.31
C TYR A 651 13.68 -9.83 -9.70
N ILE A 652 14.75 -9.89 -8.90
CA ILE A 652 15.85 -10.84 -9.14
C ILE A 652 15.48 -12.19 -8.52
N LEU A 653 15.29 -13.22 -9.35
CA LEU A 653 15.10 -14.60 -8.87
C LEU A 653 16.45 -15.18 -8.42
N ARG A 654 16.66 -15.24 -7.10
CA ARG A 654 17.91 -15.78 -6.52
C ARG A 654 18.00 -17.30 -6.73
N PRO A 655 19.20 -17.90 -6.67
CA PRO A 655 19.39 -19.32 -6.99
C PRO A 655 18.49 -20.31 -6.24
N TRP A 656 18.04 -19.96 -5.02
CA TRP A 656 17.13 -20.79 -4.23
C TRP A 656 15.73 -20.90 -4.86
N ALA A 657 15.21 -19.80 -5.41
CA ALA A 657 13.96 -19.80 -6.17
C ALA A 657 14.15 -20.38 -7.58
N TYR A 658 15.21 -19.98 -8.28
CA TYR A 658 15.44 -20.42 -9.66
C TYR A 658 15.67 -21.94 -9.76
N SER A 659 16.29 -22.57 -8.75
CA SER A 659 16.43 -24.03 -8.66
C SER A 659 15.09 -24.78 -8.52
N ILE A 660 14.07 -24.15 -7.91
CA ILE A 660 12.69 -24.67 -7.84
C ILE A 660 12.04 -24.55 -9.22
N TRP A 661 12.18 -23.40 -9.90
CA TRP A 661 11.70 -23.20 -11.27
C TRP A 661 12.30 -24.23 -12.24
N GLN A 662 13.62 -24.43 -12.23
CA GLN A 662 14.30 -25.46 -13.02
C GLN A 662 13.83 -26.89 -12.70
N SER A 663 13.27 -27.14 -11.52
CA SER A 663 12.68 -28.45 -11.16
C SER A 663 11.30 -28.63 -11.78
N ILE A 664 10.51 -27.55 -11.89
CA ILE A 664 9.27 -27.53 -12.69
C ILE A 664 9.60 -27.73 -14.17
N GLN A 665 10.60 -27.02 -14.70
CA GLN A 665 11.04 -27.16 -16.11
C GLN A 665 11.35 -28.61 -16.47
N ARG A 666 12.26 -29.27 -15.74
CA ARG A 666 12.62 -30.69 -16.00
C ARG A 666 11.44 -31.66 -15.89
N PHE A 667 10.51 -31.42 -14.96
CA PHE A 667 9.32 -32.27 -14.77
C PHE A 667 8.30 -32.12 -15.90
N MET A 668 8.15 -30.89 -16.40
CA MET A 668 7.34 -30.51 -17.55
C MET A 668 7.94 -31.05 -18.85
N ASP A 669 9.18 -30.67 -19.18
CA ASP A 669 9.88 -31.03 -20.42
C ASP A 669 9.85 -32.55 -20.67
N ALA A 670 10.12 -33.35 -19.64
CA ALA A 670 10.08 -34.82 -19.74
C ALA A 670 8.69 -35.37 -20.10
N ARG A 671 7.60 -34.71 -19.69
CA ARG A 671 6.23 -35.10 -20.02
C ARG A 671 5.79 -34.58 -21.38
N LEU A 672 6.12 -33.33 -21.70
CA LEU A 672 5.87 -32.74 -23.02
C LEU A 672 6.57 -33.54 -24.13
N GLN A 673 7.81 -34.00 -23.89
CA GLN A 673 8.54 -34.89 -24.80
C GLN A 673 7.86 -36.27 -24.94
N LEU A 674 7.36 -36.86 -23.85
CA LEU A 674 6.58 -38.11 -23.90
C LEU A 674 5.24 -37.96 -24.62
N MET A 675 4.64 -36.76 -24.59
CA MET A 675 3.46 -36.40 -25.38
C MET A 675 3.78 -36.14 -26.86
N GLY A 676 5.05 -36.02 -27.25
CA GLY A 676 5.46 -35.66 -28.62
C GLY A 676 5.35 -34.16 -28.93
N ILE A 677 5.61 -33.30 -27.94
CA ILE A 677 5.62 -31.85 -28.06
C ILE A 677 7.08 -31.36 -28.04
N GLU A 678 7.47 -30.57 -29.02
CA GLU A 678 8.87 -30.15 -29.22
C GLU A 678 9.17 -28.75 -28.65
N ASN A 679 10.37 -28.56 -28.10
CA ASN A 679 10.82 -27.26 -27.59
C ASN A 679 11.46 -26.41 -28.70
N ALA A 680 10.89 -25.22 -28.92
CA ALA A 680 11.37 -24.20 -29.85
C ALA A 680 11.71 -22.89 -29.09
N TYR A 681 12.14 -21.86 -29.83
CA TYR A 681 12.29 -20.50 -29.28
C TYR A 681 12.06 -19.44 -30.36
N PHE A 682 11.02 -18.62 -30.16
CA PHE A 682 10.66 -17.49 -31.02
C PHE A 682 11.21 -16.16 -30.49
N PRO A 683 11.48 -15.17 -31.37
CA PRO A 683 11.98 -13.85 -30.98
C PRO A 683 11.12 -13.16 -29.90
N MET A 684 11.77 -12.31 -29.09
CA MET A 684 11.08 -11.51 -28.06
C MET A 684 10.36 -10.28 -28.65
N PHE A 685 10.71 -9.85 -29.86
CA PHE A 685 10.15 -8.66 -30.49
C PHE A 685 9.08 -9.00 -31.52
N VAL A 686 7.97 -8.28 -31.49
CA VAL A 686 6.89 -8.32 -32.47
C VAL A 686 6.72 -6.95 -33.13
N SER A 687 6.55 -6.93 -34.46
CA SER A 687 6.36 -5.67 -35.19
C SER A 687 4.96 -5.11 -34.95
N LYS A 688 4.84 -3.78 -34.93
CA LYS A 688 3.56 -3.09 -34.73
C LYS A 688 2.47 -3.61 -35.68
N ALA A 689 2.79 -3.72 -36.98
CA ALA A 689 1.86 -4.17 -38.02
C ALA A 689 1.44 -5.65 -37.93
N THR A 690 2.15 -6.48 -37.17
CA THR A 690 1.73 -7.87 -36.90
C THR A 690 0.85 -7.91 -35.65
N LEU A 691 1.22 -7.16 -34.61
CA LEU A 691 0.45 -7.02 -33.38
C LEU A 691 -0.94 -6.42 -33.65
N GLU A 692 -1.03 -5.36 -34.46
CA GLU A 692 -2.30 -4.69 -34.77
C GLU A 692 -3.31 -5.53 -35.57
N ARG A 693 -2.91 -6.68 -36.14
CA ARG A 693 -3.86 -7.62 -36.77
C ARG A 693 -4.81 -8.25 -35.75
N GLU A 694 -4.36 -8.39 -34.51
CA GLU A 694 -5.09 -9.00 -33.40
C GLU A 694 -5.84 -7.94 -32.55
N GLN A 695 -6.10 -6.73 -33.10
CA GLN A 695 -6.70 -5.59 -32.37
C GLN A 695 -7.94 -5.94 -31.53
N HIS A 696 -8.79 -6.88 -32.00
CA HIS A 696 -10.00 -7.29 -31.28
C HIS A 696 -9.75 -8.16 -30.02
N HIS A 697 -8.60 -8.83 -29.89
CA HIS A 697 -8.21 -9.54 -28.67
C HIS A 697 -7.14 -8.79 -27.87
N ILE A 698 -6.36 -7.93 -28.55
CA ILE A 698 -5.33 -7.07 -27.94
C ILE A 698 -5.89 -5.81 -27.29
N ALA A 699 -7.16 -5.44 -27.52
CA ALA A 699 -7.79 -4.27 -26.88
C ALA A 699 -7.59 -4.23 -25.34
N ASP A 700 -7.66 -5.39 -24.67
CA ASP A 700 -7.43 -5.51 -23.21
C ASP A 700 -5.94 -5.45 -22.82
N PHE A 701 -5.03 -5.84 -23.72
CA PHE A 701 -3.58 -5.88 -23.48
C PHE A 701 -2.83 -4.63 -23.94
N ALA A 702 -3.39 -3.84 -24.86
CA ALA A 702 -2.73 -2.69 -25.48
C ALA A 702 -2.12 -1.68 -24.48
N PRO A 703 -2.73 -1.38 -23.31
CA PRO A 703 -2.11 -0.53 -22.29
C PRO A 703 -0.86 -1.12 -21.64
N GLU A 704 -0.69 -2.45 -21.66
CA GLU A 704 0.39 -3.18 -20.99
C GLU A 704 1.57 -3.52 -21.91
N VAL A 705 1.49 -3.21 -23.21
CA VAL A 705 2.54 -3.52 -24.17
C VAL A 705 3.75 -2.59 -23.99
N ALA A 706 4.92 -3.16 -23.71
CA ALA A 706 6.18 -2.42 -23.65
C ALA A 706 6.77 -2.24 -25.07
N TRP A 707 7.07 -1.00 -25.45
CA TRP A 707 7.56 -0.65 -26.78
C TRP A 707 9.03 -0.22 -26.78
N VAL A 708 9.80 -0.74 -27.74
CA VAL A 708 11.14 -0.26 -28.07
C VAL A 708 11.04 0.66 -29.28
N THR A 709 11.40 1.92 -29.10
CA THR A 709 11.33 2.99 -30.12
C THR A 709 12.69 3.54 -30.52
N ARG A 710 13.78 3.12 -29.84
CA ARG A 710 15.13 3.67 -30.02
C ARG A 710 16.20 2.58 -29.91
N SER A 711 17.32 2.78 -30.60
CA SER A 711 18.55 2.00 -30.43
C SER A 711 19.70 2.94 -30.13
N GLY A 712 20.25 2.84 -28.91
CA GLY A 712 21.17 3.85 -28.38
C GLY A 712 20.51 5.22 -28.36
N SER A 713 21.09 6.19 -29.07
CA SER A 713 20.52 7.53 -29.23
C SER A 713 19.60 7.70 -30.45
N SER A 714 19.62 6.78 -31.42
CA SER A 714 18.83 6.89 -32.65
C SER A 714 17.42 6.36 -32.46
N GLU A 715 16.45 6.95 -33.16
CA GLU A 715 15.08 6.42 -33.20
C GLU A 715 14.97 5.29 -34.24
N LEU A 716 14.08 4.33 -33.99
CA LEU A 716 13.80 3.24 -34.93
C LEU A 716 12.79 3.70 -35.99
N ALA A 717 12.96 3.27 -37.23
CA ALA A 717 12.04 3.58 -38.32
C ALA A 717 10.61 3.05 -38.07
N GLU A 718 10.50 1.90 -37.39
CA GLU A 718 9.25 1.37 -36.85
C GLU A 718 9.44 0.94 -35.39
N PRO A 719 8.51 1.27 -34.48
CA PRO A 719 8.48 0.71 -33.13
C PRO A 719 8.23 -0.80 -33.13
N VAL A 720 8.96 -1.53 -32.28
CA VAL A 720 8.71 -2.95 -32.02
C VAL A 720 8.28 -3.16 -30.57
N ALA A 721 7.33 -4.05 -30.35
CA ALA A 721 6.85 -4.40 -29.01
C ALA A 721 7.65 -5.59 -28.44
N VAL A 722 7.84 -5.60 -27.12
CA VAL A 722 8.30 -6.76 -26.36
C VAL A 722 7.11 -7.70 -26.15
N ARG A 723 7.29 -9.03 -26.29
CA ARG A 723 6.19 -10.00 -26.23
C ARG A 723 5.34 -9.85 -24.94
N PRO A 724 4.01 -9.61 -25.06
CA PRO A 724 3.07 -9.84 -23.98
C PRO A 724 2.56 -11.30 -23.98
N THR A 725 2.61 -11.96 -25.14
CA THR A 725 2.26 -13.34 -25.48
C THR A 725 2.82 -13.64 -26.88
N SER A 726 2.92 -14.90 -27.33
CA SER A 726 3.59 -15.23 -28.62
C SER A 726 2.65 -15.61 -29.78
N GLU A 727 1.32 -15.61 -29.63
CA GLU A 727 0.35 -15.91 -30.71
C GLU A 727 0.68 -15.16 -32.03
N THR A 728 0.80 -13.83 -31.96
CA THR A 728 1.15 -12.95 -33.09
C THR A 728 2.57 -13.16 -33.64
N ILE A 729 3.45 -13.84 -32.91
CA ILE A 729 4.83 -14.14 -33.32
C ILE A 729 4.90 -15.53 -33.99
N MET A 730 4.13 -16.49 -33.48
CA MET A 730 4.18 -17.90 -33.89
C MET A 730 3.26 -18.22 -35.07
N TYR A 731 2.04 -17.70 -35.09
CA TYR A 731 1.07 -18.10 -36.12
C TYR A 731 1.40 -17.63 -37.56
N PRO A 732 2.08 -16.49 -37.79
CA PRO A 732 2.66 -16.16 -39.10
C PRO A 732 3.78 -17.11 -39.59
N ALA A 733 4.31 -17.98 -38.72
CA ALA A 733 5.20 -19.08 -39.09
C ALA A 733 4.42 -20.39 -39.27
N PHE A 734 3.42 -20.68 -38.42
CA PHE A 734 2.56 -21.86 -38.56
C PHE A 734 1.89 -21.90 -39.95
N ALA A 735 1.38 -20.76 -40.44
CA ALA A 735 0.80 -20.62 -41.78
C ALA A 735 1.78 -20.85 -42.96
N LYS A 736 3.08 -21.02 -42.68
CA LYS A 736 4.13 -21.33 -43.68
C LYS A 736 4.69 -22.74 -43.53
N TRP A 737 4.57 -23.33 -42.34
CA TRP A 737 5.05 -24.68 -42.02
C TRP A 737 3.97 -25.73 -42.24
N ILE A 738 2.71 -25.37 -42.00
CA ILE A 738 1.54 -26.20 -42.32
C ILE A 738 1.08 -25.83 -43.72
N GLN A 739 1.05 -26.81 -44.62
CA GLN A 739 0.49 -26.68 -45.98
C GLN A 739 -0.45 -27.86 -46.29
N SER A 740 -0.21 -29.04 -45.70
CA SER A 740 -0.98 -30.26 -45.88
C SER A 740 -1.36 -30.89 -44.54
N HIS A 741 -2.36 -31.77 -44.54
CA HIS A 741 -2.73 -32.58 -43.37
C HIS A 741 -1.59 -33.46 -42.82
N ARG A 742 -0.50 -33.62 -43.58
CA ARG A 742 0.71 -34.36 -43.18
C ARG A 742 1.65 -33.56 -42.27
N ASP A 743 1.47 -32.25 -42.23
CA ASP A 743 2.24 -31.33 -41.39
C ASP A 743 1.58 -31.15 -40.00
N LEU A 744 0.56 -31.98 -39.72
CA LEU A 744 -0.29 -31.93 -38.54
C LEU A 744 -0.27 -33.28 -37.80
N PRO A 745 -0.32 -33.28 -36.45
CA PRO A 745 -0.39 -32.10 -35.59
C PRO A 745 0.97 -31.42 -35.40
N LEU A 746 1.01 -30.09 -35.56
CA LEU A 746 2.19 -29.29 -35.20
C LEU A 746 2.09 -28.95 -33.71
N ARG A 747 3.08 -29.37 -32.90
CA ARG A 747 3.02 -29.26 -31.43
C ARG A 747 4.30 -28.67 -30.84
N LEU A 748 4.27 -27.38 -30.52
CA LEU A 748 5.46 -26.63 -30.08
C LEU A 748 5.29 -26.02 -28.68
N ASN A 749 6.40 -25.92 -27.96
CA ASN A 749 6.52 -25.32 -26.64
C ASN A 749 7.76 -24.42 -26.55
N GLN A 750 7.74 -23.38 -25.72
CA GLN A 750 8.94 -22.61 -25.42
C GLN A 750 8.99 -22.14 -23.96
N TRP A 751 10.20 -22.05 -23.41
CA TRP A 751 10.48 -21.39 -22.15
C TRP A 751 11.03 -19.99 -22.42
N SER A 752 10.36 -18.96 -21.92
CA SER A 752 10.66 -17.56 -22.26
C SER A 752 10.42 -16.62 -21.07
N ASN A 753 10.90 -15.39 -21.21
CA ASN A 753 10.40 -14.26 -20.44
C ASN A 753 9.30 -13.52 -21.21
N VAL A 754 8.38 -12.90 -20.47
CA VAL A 754 7.28 -12.09 -20.97
C VAL A 754 7.27 -10.76 -20.24
N VAL A 755 6.90 -9.69 -20.94
CA VAL A 755 6.70 -8.37 -20.34
C VAL A 755 5.25 -7.92 -20.51
N ARG A 756 4.56 -7.69 -19.38
CA ARG A 756 3.24 -7.04 -19.31
C ARG A 756 3.34 -5.89 -18.31
N TRP A 757 3.27 -4.65 -18.80
CA TRP A 757 3.56 -3.45 -18.04
C TRP A 757 2.38 -3.00 -17.15
N GLU A 758 1.75 -3.95 -16.44
CA GLU A 758 0.51 -3.72 -15.69
C GLU A 758 0.64 -2.56 -14.68
N PHE A 759 -0.45 -1.79 -14.54
CA PHE A 759 -0.54 -0.60 -13.71
C PHE A 759 -1.00 -0.88 -12.27
N LYS A 760 -1.51 -2.09 -11.99
CA LYS A 760 -1.93 -2.51 -10.64
C LYS A 760 -0.70 -2.84 -9.79
N HIS A 761 -0.85 -2.78 -8.47
CA HIS A 761 0.26 -2.99 -7.53
C HIS A 761 0.94 -4.36 -7.76
N PRO A 762 2.24 -4.41 -8.09
CA PRO A 762 2.92 -5.68 -8.33
C PRO A 762 3.09 -6.46 -7.01
N GLN A 763 3.08 -7.78 -7.10
CA GLN A 763 3.30 -8.69 -5.98
C GLN A 763 4.28 -9.79 -6.41
N PRO A 764 5.42 -9.95 -5.71
CA PRO A 764 6.45 -10.92 -6.08
C PRO A 764 5.92 -12.32 -6.41
N PHE A 765 6.35 -12.87 -7.55
CA PHE A 765 5.86 -14.10 -8.20
C PHE A 765 4.40 -14.07 -8.68
N LEU A 766 3.47 -13.42 -7.98
CA LEU A 766 2.03 -13.50 -8.27
C LEU A 766 1.60 -12.62 -9.45
N ARG A 767 2.14 -11.40 -9.46
CA ARG A 767 1.88 -10.32 -10.43
C ARG A 767 3.14 -9.48 -10.58
N THR A 768 3.98 -9.83 -11.54
CA THR A 768 5.25 -9.15 -11.84
C THR A 768 5.23 -8.67 -13.29
N ARG A 769 5.93 -7.58 -13.61
CA ARG A 769 5.91 -6.99 -14.96
C ARG A 769 6.70 -7.80 -15.97
N GLU A 770 7.88 -8.25 -15.54
CA GLU A 770 8.57 -9.36 -16.18
C GLU A 770 8.28 -10.64 -15.38
N PHE A 771 7.98 -11.73 -16.07
CA PHE A 771 7.91 -13.07 -15.50
C PHE A 771 8.50 -14.11 -16.45
N LEU A 772 8.93 -15.25 -15.89
CA LEU A 772 9.30 -16.42 -16.67
C LEU A 772 8.09 -17.34 -16.78
N TRP A 773 7.91 -17.94 -17.95
CA TRP A 773 6.88 -18.94 -18.17
C TRP A 773 7.31 -20.02 -19.15
N GLN A 774 6.46 -21.05 -19.23
CA GLN A 774 6.30 -21.87 -20.41
C GLN A 774 5.05 -21.38 -21.15
N GLU A 775 5.12 -21.34 -22.47
CA GLU A 775 3.97 -21.21 -23.38
C GLU A 775 4.05 -22.29 -24.46
N GLY A 776 2.93 -22.97 -24.70
CA GLY A 776 2.78 -24.04 -25.69
C GLY A 776 1.67 -23.69 -26.66
N HIS A 777 1.89 -23.99 -27.93
CA HIS A 777 0.99 -23.64 -29.04
C HIS A 777 0.96 -24.78 -30.05
N THR A 778 -0.23 -25.21 -30.42
CA THR A 778 -0.42 -26.41 -31.25
C THR A 778 -1.47 -26.20 -32.32
N ALA A 779 -1.43 -27.03 -33.36
CA ALA A 779 -2.37 -27.01 -34.48
C ALA A 779 -2.72 -28.45 -34.92
N TYR A 780 -4.00 -28.67 -35.17
CA TYR A 780 -4.62 -29.97 -35.47
C TYR A 780 -5.52 -29.89 -36.70
N ALA A 781 -5.66 -31.02 -37.40
CA ALA A 781 -6.59 -31.14 -38.51
C ALA A 781 -8.05 -31.22 -38.02
N GLU A 782 -8.28 -32.00 -36.95
CA GLU A 782 -9.58 -32.28 -36.36
C GLU A 782 -9.79 -31.56 -35.02
N LYS A 783 -11.05 -31.25 -34.69
CA LYS A 783 -11.39 -30.57 -33.44
C LYS A 783 -11.23 -31.47 -32.22
N ALA A 784 -11.56 -32.76 -32.34
CA ALA A 784 -11.55 -33.71 -31.22
C ALA A 784 -10.14 -33.88 -30.62
N ASP A 785 -9.11 -33.98 -31.47
CA ASP A 785 -7.72 -34.12 -31.04
C ASP A 785 -7.23 -32.87 -30.28
N ALA A 786 -7.60 -31.68 -30.77
CA ALA A 786 -7.32 -30.43 -30.10
C ALA A 786 -8.02 -30.31 -28.74
N GLU A 787 -9.30 -30.69 -28.64
CA GLU A 787 -10.04 -30.68 -27.37
C GLU A 787 -9.50 -31.71 -26.36
N ALA A 788 -8.94 -32.84 -26.82
CA ALA A 788 -8.29 -33.84 -25.99
C ALA A 788 -6.99 -33.29 -25.36
N GLU A 789 -6.07 -32.73 -26.16
CA GLU A 789 -4.81 -32.15 -25.65
C GLU A 789 -5.06 -31.08 -24.59
N VAL A 790 -6.09 -30.25 -24.74
CA VAL A 790 -6.42 -29.21 -23.76
C VAL A 790 -6.62 -29.79 -22.36
N LEU A 791 -7.17 -31.00 -22.26
CA LEU A 791 -7.35 -31.73 -21.00
C LEU A 791 -6.07 -32.45 -20.55
N GLU A 792 -5.31 -33.07 -21.47
CA GLU A 792 -4.00 -33.68 -21.16
C GLU A 792 -3.03 -32.67 -20.52
N ILE A 793 -2.95 -31.47 -21.09
CA ILE A 793 -2.11 -30.39 -20.55
C ILE A 793 -2.67 -29.83 -19.23
N LEU A 794 -3.99 -29.78 -19.07
CA LEU A 794 -4.60 -29.39 -17.79
C LEU A 794 -4.27 -30.39 -16.67
N ASP A 795 -4.22 -31.68 -17.00
CA ASP A 795 -3.79 -32.73 -16.06
C ASP A 795 -2.29 -32.71 -15.80
N LEU A 796 -1.44 -32.42 -16.80
CA LEU A 796 -0.02 -32.10 -16.61
C LEU A 796 0.17 -30.95 -15.60
N TYR A 797 -0.62 -29.88 -15.72
CA TYR A 797 -0.57 -28.78 -14.75
C TYR A 797 -1.09 -29.19 -13.36
N ALA A 798 -2.10 -30.05 -13.28
CA ALA A 798 -2.54 -30.61 -12.01
C ALA A 798 -1.44 -31.49 -11.37
N GLU A 799 -0.70 -32.29 -12.15
CA GLU A 799 0.49 -33.05 -11.68
C GLU A 799 1.61 -32.13 -11.17
N VAL A 800 1.92 -31.03 -11.88
CA VAL A 800 2.93 -30.05 -11.41
C VAL A 800 2.56 -29.52 -10.03
N TYR A 801 1.32 -29.11 -9.80
CA TYR A 801 0.93 -28.60 -8.49
C TYR A 801 0.83 -29.71 -7.44
N ARG A 802 0.13 -30.81 -7.72
CA ARG A 802 -0.12 -31.91 -6.76
C ARG A 802 1.13 -32.73 -6.46
N ASP A 803 1.80 -33.24 -7.49
CA ASP A 803 2.79 -34.30 -7.36
C ASP A 803 4.23 -33.76 -7.30
N LEU A 804 4.48 -32.55 -7.81
CA LEU A 804 5.77 -31.88 -7.67
C LEU A 804 5.77 -30.81 -6.55
N LEU A 805 4.72 -29.99 -6.44
CA LEU A 805 4.65 -28.88 -5.47
C LEU A 805 3.84 -29.20 -4.19
N ALA A 806 3.22 -30.36 -4.06
CA ALA A 806 2.35 -30.73 -2.93
C ALA A 806 1.18 -29.74 -2.69
N VAL A 807 0.71 -29.05 -3.73
CA VAL A 807 -0.39 -28.09 -3.70
C VAL A 807 -1.62 -28.68 -4.38
N PRO A 808 -2.78 -28.76 -3.71
CA PRO A 808 -4.04 -29.14 -4.35
C PRO A 808 -4.57 -28.03 -5.26
N VAL A 809 -5.21 -28.42 -6.36
CA VAL A 809 -5.85 -27.51 -7.33
C VAL A 809 -7.19 -28.07 -7.81
N ILE A 810 -8.10 -27.19 -8.22
CA ILE A 810 -9.39 -27.55 -8.83
C ILE A 810 -9.30 -27.37 -10.34
N LYS A 811 -9.53 -28.44 -11.11
CA LYS A 811 -9.65 -28.39 -12.58
C LYS A 811 -11.05 -27.90 -12.98
N GLY A 812 -11.13 -26.96 -13.91
CA GLY A 812 -12.41 -26.51 -14.45
C GLY A 812 -12.32 -25.60 -15.68
N ARG A 813 -13.48 -25.15 -16.16
CA ARG A 813 -13.63 -24.23 -17.31
C ARG A 813 -13.96 -22.81 -16.84
N LYS A 814 -13.40 -21.77 -17.47
CA LYS A 814 -13.78 -20.37 -17.20
C LYS A 814 -15.19 -20.06 -17.71
N THR A 815 -15.87 -19.08 -17.11
CA THR A 815 -17.07 -18.46 -17.71
C THR A 815 -16.68 -17.69 -18.97
N ASP A 816 -17.63 -17.36 -19.84
CA ASP A 816 -17.36 -16.55 -21.04
C ASP A 816 -16.89 -15.11 -20.73
N LYS A 817 -17.03 -14.65 -19.47
CA LYS A 817 -16.53 -13.36 -18.98
C LYS A 817 -15.07 -13.38 -18.50
N GLU A 818 -14.57 -14.55 -18.08
CA GLU A 818 -13.22 -14.74 -17.51
C GLU A 818 -12.34 -15.71 -18.34
N LYS A 819 -12.78 -16.09 -19.55
CA LYS A 819 -11.99 -16.84 -20.54
C LYS A 819 -11.06 -15.91 -21.33
N PHE A 820 -10.06 -16.48 -22.01
CA PHE A 820 -9.23 -15.72 -22.97
C PHE A 820 -10.06 -15.26 -24.17
N ALA A 821 -9.93 -14.00 -24.58
CA ALA A 821 -10.79 -13.35 -25.58
C ALA A 821 -10.74 -13.99 -26.98
N GLY A 822 -9.62 -14.61 -27.36
CA GLY A 822 -9.48 -15.36 -28.61
C GLY A 822 -9.80 -16.86 -28.51
N ALA A 823 -10.23 -17.35 -27.34
CA ALA A 823 -10.53 -18.77 -27.12
C ALA A 823 -12.02 -19.10 -27.25
N ASP A 824 -12.32 -20.21 -27.91
CA ASP A 824 -13.64 -20.84 -27.86
C ASP A 824 -13.99 -21.18 -26.40
N TYR A 825 -13.04 -21.82 -25.69
CA TYR A 825 -13.10 -21.99 -24.24
C TYR A 825 -11.71 -22.02 -23.58
N THR A 826 -11.68 -21.66 -22.31
CA THR A 826 -10.48 -21.72 -21.47
C THR A 826 -10.70 -22.68 -20.31
N THR A 827 -9.76 -23.59 -20.10
CA THR A 827 -9.66 -24.42 -18.89
C THR A 827 -8.56 -23.90 -17.98
N THR A 828 -8.69 -24.18 -16.68
CA THR A 828 -7.87 -23.58 -15.62
C THR A 828 -7.69 -24.55 -14.47
N VAL A 829 -6.54 -24.45 -13.80
CA VAL A 829 -6.34 -24.99 -12.45
C VAL A 829 -6.37 -23.84 -11.45
N GLU A 830 -7.28 -23.90 -10.48
CA GLU A 830 -7.44 -22.90 -9.43
C GLU A 830 -6.85 -23.40 -8.10
N ALA A 831 -5.98 -22.62 -7.47
CA ALA A 831 -5.41 -22.87 -6.15
C ALA A 831 -6.03 -21.92 -5.10
N TYR A 832 -5.92 -22.27 -3.81
CA TYR A 832 -6.46 -21.49 -2.69
C TYR A 832 -5.39 -21.14 -1.65
N ILE A 833 -5.47 -19.92 -1.10
CA ILE A 833 -4.50 -19.36 -0.15
C ILE A 833 -5.19 -19.03 1.18
N GLY A 834 -5.13 -19.97 2.14
CA GLY A 834 -5.82 -19.87 3.44
C GLY A 834 -5.48 -18.63 4.26
N GLY A 835 -4.24 -18.15 4.18
CA GLY A 835 -3.80 -16.92 4.87
C GLY A 835 -4.60 -15.68 4.48
N THR A 836 -5.00 -15.55 3.22
CA THR A 836 -5.76 -14.39 2.70
C THR A 836 -7.22 -14.69 2.39
N GLY A 837 -7.60 -15.97 2.31
CA GLY A 837 -8.93 -16.38 1.89
C GLY A 837 -9.21 -16.11 0.41
N ARG A 838 -8.17 -16.13 -0.43
CA ARG A 838 -8.26 -15.83 -1.87
C ARG A 838 -7.89 -17.04 -2.72
N ALA A 839 -8.57 -17.17 -3.85
CA ALA A 839 -8.17 -18.06 -4.93
C ALA A 839 -7.11 -17.41 -5.82
N ILE A 840 -6.37 -18.24 -6.55
CA ILE A 840 -5.40 -17.81 -7.55
C ILE A 840 -5.32 -18.81 -8.70
N GLN A 841 -5.53 -18.31 -9.91
CA GLN A 841 -5.37 -19.04 -11.17
C GLN A 841 -3.90 -19.43 -11.34
N ALA A 842 -3.64 -20.75 -11.32
CA ALA A 842 -2.31 -21.34 -11.27
C ALA A 842 -1.69 -21.53 -12.67
N ALA A 843 -2.46 -22.08 -13.62
CA ALA A 843 -2.11 -22.26 -15.03
C ALA A 843 -3.39 -22.37 -15.87
N THR A 844 -3.31 -22.17 -17.19
CA THR A 844 -4.45 -22.28 -18.12
C THR A 844 -4.11 -23.04 -19.40
N SER A 845 -5.12 -23.73 -19.93
CA SER A 845 -5.08 -24.43 -21.21
C SER A 845 -6.32 -24.07 -22.03
N HIS A 846 -6.10 -23.50 -23.21
CA HIS A 846 -7.09 -22.81 -24.03
C HIS A 846 -7.34 -23.58 -25.33
N HIS A 847 -8.61 -23.87 -25.63
CA HIS A 847 -9.00 -24.25 -27.00
C HIS A 847 -9.29 -22.96 -27.77
N LEU A 848 -8.49 -22.69 -28.80
CA LEU A 848 -8.58 -21.47 -29.61
C LEU A 848 -9.53 -21.65 -30.81
N GLY A 849 -10.12 -22.83 -30.98
CA GLY A 849 -10.99 -23.15 -32.10
C GLY A 849 -10.28 -22.92 -33.42
N GLN A 850 -10.94 -22.18 -34.31
CA GLN A 850 -10.35 -21.68 -35.56
C GLN A 850 -10.13 -20.15 -35.55
N ASN A 851 -10.21 -19.47 -34.39
CA ASN A 851 -10.24 -18.01 -34.34
C ASN A 851 -8.93 -17.40 -34.85
N PHE A 852 -7.80 -17.91 -34.34
CA PHE A 852 -6.47 -17.49 -34.79
C PHE A 852 -6.12 -18.06 -36.17
N SER A 853 -6.53 -19.28 -36.51
CA SER A 853 -6.21 -19.87 -37.81
C SER A 853 -6.90 -19.14 -38.98
N ARG A 854 -8.08 -18.54 -38.74
CA ARG A 854 -8.75 -17.62 -39.68
C ARG A 854 -8.10 -16.23 -39.72
N MET A 855 -7.55 -15.74 -38.62
CA MET A 855 -6.89 -14.42 -38.53
C MET A 855 -5.49 -14.40 -39.16
N PHE A 856 -4.76 -15.51 -39.06
CA PHE A 856 -3.38 -15.65 -39.56
C PHE A 856 -3.26 -16.52 -40.82
N ASP A 857 -4.39 -16.92 -41.40
CA ASP A 857 -4.52 -17.79 -42.58
C ASP A 857 -3.76 -19.12 -42.46
N VAL A 858 -3.81 -19.73 -41.28
CA VAL A 858 -3.21 -21.04 -41.01
C VAL A 858 -4.15 -22.12 -41.56
N THR A 859 -3.86 -22.57 -42.78
CA THR A 859 -4.67 -23.54 -43.53
C THR A 859 -3.88 -24.78 -43.94
N TYR A 860 -4.58 -25.84 -44.32
CA TYR A 860 -4.01 -27.07 -44.86
C TYR A 860 -4.88 -27.69 -45.96
N ASP A 861 -4.26 -28.41 -46.90
CA ASP A 861 -4.98 -29.20 -47.91
C ASP A 861 -5.70 -30.40 -47.28
N HIS A 862 -7.03 -30.32 -47.19
CA HIS A 862 -7.87 -31.34 -46.57
C HIS A 862 -7.99 -32.60 -47.44
N PRO A 863 -7.66 -33.81 -46.91
CA PRO A 863 -7.37 -35.00 -47.70
C PRO A 863 -8.55 -35.54 -48.52
N VAL A 864 -9.80 -35.29 -48.11
CA VAL A 864 -11.00 -35.81 -48.79
C VAL A 864 -11.58 -34.83 -49.81
N THR A 865 -11.39 -33.52 -49.60
CA THR A 865 -12.04 -32.47 -50.42
C THR A 865 -11.08 -31.75 -51.36
N GLY A 866 -9.76 -31.81 -51.12
CA GLY A 866 -8.76 -31.07 -51.89
C GLY A 866 -8.91 -29.54 -51.81
N MET A 867 -9.55 -29.05 -50.75
CA MET A 867 -9.76 -27.61 -50.48
C MET A 867 -9.00 -27.20 -49.22
N PRO A 868 -8.51 -25.94 -49.13
CA PRO A 868 -7.92 -25.41 -47.92
C PRO A 868 -8.92 -25.43 -46.75
N ALA A 869 -8.50 -26.00 -45.62
CA ALA A 869 -9.23 -25.98 -44.36
C ALA A 869 -8.41 -25.30 -43.26
N HIS A 870 -9.06 -24.53 -42.38
CA HIS A 870 -8.38 -23.92 -41.24
C HIS A 870 -8.12 -24.94 -40.13
N VAL A 871 -6.90 -24.91 -39.56
CA VAL A 871 -6.54 -25.78 -38.43
C VAL A 871 -7.29 -25.42 -37.15
N TYR A 872 -7.51 -26.41 -36.29
CA TYR A 872 -7.91 -26.18 -34.89
C TYR A 872 -6.66 -25.95 -34.04
N GLN A 873 -6.68 -24.94 -33.17
CA GLN A 873 -5.50 -24.56 -32.38
C GLN A 873 -5.75 -24.59 -30.88
N ASN A 874 -4.68 -24.81 -30.11
CA ASN A 874 -4.65 -24.59 -28.66
C ASN A 874 -3.49 -23.66 -28.29
N SER A 875 -3.61 -22.97 -27.15
CA SER A 875 -2.44 -22.45 -26.42
C SER A 875 -2.56 -22.73 -24.92
N TRP A 876 -1.43 -22.86 -24.22
CA TRP A 876 -1.40 -23.26 -22.81
C TRP A 876 -0.14 -22.74 -22.10
N GLY A 877 -0.28 -22.22 -20.87
CA GLY A 877 0.83 -21.60 -20.15
C GLY A 877 0.83 -21.72 -18.62
N LEU A 878 2.04 -21.89 -18.07
CA LEU A 878 2.34 -21.94 -16.63
C LEU A 878 3.55 -21.04 -16.31
N THR A 879 3.45 -20.23 -15.26
CA THR A 879 4.46 -19.19 -14.92
C THR A 879 5.12 -19.41 -13.57
N THR A 880 6.13 -18.59 -13.25
CA THR A 880 6.75 -18.52 -11.91
C THR A 880 5.79 -18.14 -10.77
N ARG A 881 4.52 -17.81 -11.06
CA ARG A 881 3.43 -17.77 -10.06
C ARG A 881 3.32 -19.07 -9.25
N SER A 882 3.63 -20.21 -9.85
CA SER A 882 3.77 -21.51 -9.20
C SER A 882 4.64 -21.49 -7.93
N LEU A 883 5.75 -20.76 -7.96
CA LEU A 883 6.63 -20.57 -6.79
C LEU A 883 5.94 -19.73 -5.71
N GLY A 884 5.29 -18.63 -6.09
CA GLY A 884 4.53 -17.80 -5.15
C GLY A 884 3.40 -18.57 -4.45
N VAL A 885 2.65 -19.39 -5.19
CA VAL A 885 1.62 -20.28 -4.64
C VAL A 885 2.24 -21.30 -3.67
N LEU A 886 3.31 -21.99 -4.08
CA LEU A 886 4.05 -22.93 -3.22
C LEU A 886 4.45 -22.30 -1.88
N PHE A 887 5.01 -21.09 -1.91
CA PHE A 887 5.49 -20.38 -0.73
C PHE A 887 4.34 -19.90 0.17
N MET A 888 3.25 -19.41 -0.41
CA MET A 888 2.07 -18.95 0.33
C MET A 888 1.29 -20.11 0.97
N VAL A 889 1.17 -21.26 0.30
CA VAL A 889 0.52 -22.45 0.86
C VAL A 889 1.37 -23.01 2.01
N HIS A 890 2.60 -23.46 1.73
CA HIS A 890 3.37 -24.27 2.69
C HIS A 890 4.16 -23.49 3.74
N GLY A 891 4.56 -22.24 3.45
CA GLY A 891 5.35 -21.43 4.38
C GLY A 891 4.65 -21.19 5.72
N ASP A 892 5.44 -21.01 6.78
CA ASP A 892 4.94 -20.80 8.15
C ASP A 892 5.68 -19.65 8.88
N ASN A 893 5.43 -19.50 10.18
CA ASN A 893 6.05 -18.47 11.02
C ASN A 893 7.53 -18.73 11.39
N LYS A 894 8.12 -19.86 10.96
CA LYS A 894 9.57 -20.11 11.03
C LYS A 894 10.29 -19.75 9.72
N GLY A 895 9.55 -19.71 8.60
CA GLY A 895 10.08 -19.44 7.27
C GLY A 895 9.51 -20.38 6.21
N LEU A 896 10.34 -20.72 5.23
CA LEU A 896 9.95 -21.53 4.08
C LEU A 896 9.74 -23.00 4.46
N VAL A 897 8.87 -23.71 3.75
CA VAL A 897 8.69 -25.17 3.83
C VAL A 897 8.63 -25.68 2.39
N LEU A 898 9.57 -26.55 2.00
CA LEU A 898 9.65 -27.06 0.63
C LEU A 898 9.29 -28.55 0.55
N PRO A 899 8.51 -28.99 -0.46
CA PRO A 899 8.35 -30.40 -0.79
C PRO A 899 9.72 -31.00 -1.18
N PRO A 900 10.06 -32.22 -0.72
CA PRO A 900 11.34 -32.87 -1.04
C PRO A 900 11.62 -33.04 -2.54
N ARG A 901 10.59 -33.03 -3.38
CA ARG A 901 10.71 -33.17 -4.83
C ARG A 901 11.30 -31.93 -5.49
N VAL A 902 11.03 -30.71 -4.98
CA VAL A 902 11.60 -29.44 -5.48
C VAL A 902 12.66 -28.77 -4.61
N ALA A 903 12.81 -29.18 -3.34
CA ALA A 903 13.75 -28.53 -2.42
C ALA A 903 15.20 -28.52 -2.98
N PRO A 904 15.88 -27.36 -3.13
CA PRO A 904 17.24 -27.30 -3.68
C PRO A 904 18.26 -28.11 -2.87
N ILE A 905 18.03 -28.20 -1.56
CA ILE A 905 18.68 -29.13 -0.63
C ILE A 905 17.55 -29.89 0.08
N GLN A 906 17.57 -31.21 0.04
CA GLN A 906 16.60 -32.09 0.70
C GLN A 906 17.00 -32.37 2.16
N ILE A 907 18.30 -32.58 2.38
CA ILE A 907 18.87 -32.98 3.67
C ILE A 907 20.03 -32.06 4.00
N VAL A 908 20.04 -31.45 5.19
CA VAL A 908 21.20 -30.74 5.72
C VAL A 908 21.77 -31.46 6.94
N VAL A 909 23.04 -31.84 6.88
CA VAL A 909 23.78 -32.47 7.97
C VAL A 909 24.44 -31.37 8.81
N VAL A 910 24.20 -31.38 10.12
CA VAL A 910 24.71 -30.37 11.06
C VAL A 910 25.44 -31.05 12.23
N PRO A 911 26.78 -30.92 12.35
CA PRO A 911 27.50 -31.39 13.52
C PRO A 911 27.10 -30.56 14.76
N CYS A 912 26.83 -31.26 15.85
CA CYS A 912 26.27 -30.75 17.10
C CYS A 912 27.17 -31.14 18.30
N GLY A 913 26.93 -30.56 19.47
CA GLY A 913 27.69 -30.87 20.69
C GLY A 913 29.11 -30.27 20.76
N ILE A 914 29.63 -29.67 19.68
CA ILE A 914 30.91 -28.96 19.68
C ILE A 914 30.82 -27.73 20.59
N THR A 915 31.66 -27.66 21.63
CA THR A 915 31.75 -26.55 22.58
C THR A 915 33.17 -26.01 22.72
N ASN A 916 33.36 -24.88 23.40
CA ASN A 916 34.67 -24.36 23.79
C ASN A 916 35.44 -25.27 24.77
N LYS A 917 34.80 -26.32 25.30
CA LYS A 917 35.45 -27.35 26.14
C LYS A 917 35.78 -28.64 25.37
N SER A 918 35.23 -28.81 24.17
CA SER A 918 35.46 -30.00 23.35
C SER A 918 36.85 -29.98 22.74
N SER A 919 37.56 -31.11 22.77
CA SER A 919 38.93 -31.22 22.26
C SER A 919 39.01 -31.01 20.74
N THR A 920 40.22 -30.83 20.22
CA THR A 920 40.45 -30.77 18.76
C THR A 920 40.04 -32.10 18.11
N GLU A 921 40.44 -33.22 18.70
CA GLU A 921 40.16 -34.58 18.23
C GLU A 921 38.65 -34.91 18.23
N GLU A 922 37.91 -34.54 19.29
CA GLU A 922 36.45 -34.69 19.36
C GLU A 922 35.75 -33.91 18.23
N ARG A 923 36.21 -32.68 17.99
CA ARG A 923 35.66 -31.77 16.97
C ARG A 923 35.96 -32.28 15.56
N GLU A 924 37.16 -32.77 15.31
CA GLU A 924 37.56 -33.37 14.03
C GLU A 924 36.81 -34.68 13.78
N SER A 925 36.65 -35.53 14.80
CA SER A 925 35.86 -36.77 14.72
C SER A 925 34.38 -36.50 14.38
N LEU A 926 33.74 -35.51 15.02
CA LEU A 926 32.36 -35.11 14.70
C LEU A 926 32.20 -34.53 13.29
N ILE A 927 33.16 -33.73 12.82
CA ILE A 927 33.13 -33.17 11.46
C ILE A 927 33.38 -34.29 10.43
N SER A 928 34.32 -35.19 10.69
CA SER A 928 34.58 -36.38 9.86
C SER A 928 33.36 -37.27 9.75
N ALA A 929 32.67 -37.58 10.86
CA ALA A 929 31.41 -38.33 10.83
C ALA A 929 30.31 -37.62 10.01
N ALA A 930 30.17 -36.30 10.15
CA ALA A 930 29.24 -35.51 9.35
C ALA A 930 29.59 -35.50 7.85
N HIS A 931 30.87 -35.48 7.49
CA HIS A 931 31.36 -35.60 6.12
C HIS A 931 31.15 -37.01 5.55
N GLN A 932 31.36 -38.06 6.35
CA GLN A 932 31.11 -39.46 5.98
C GLN A 932 29.62 -39.70 5.68
N VAL A 933 28.71 -39.29 6.58
CA VAL A 933 27.26 -39.37 6.34
C VAL A 933 26.84 -38.53 5.12
N THR A 934 27.40 -37.34 4.94
CA THR A 934 27.13 -36.51 3.76
C THR A 934 27.58 -37.19 2.47
N SER A 935 28.73 -37.88 2.48
CA SER A 935 29.26 -38.58 1.31
C SER A 935 28.45 -39.84 0.99
N LEU A 936 28.10 -40.63 2.01
CA LEU A 936 27.22 -41.80 1.89
C LEU A 936 25.89 -41.46 1.20
N LEU A 937 25.25 -40.37 1.62
CA LEU A 937 23.96 -39.95 1.03
C LEU A 937 24.11 -39.32 -0.37
N LYS A 938 25.24 -38.66 -0.68
CA LYS A 938 25.52 -38.13 -2.02
C LYS A 938 25.89 -39.19 -3.05
N GLN A 939 26.48 -40.30 -2.61
CA GLN A 939 26.88 -41.44 -3.44
C GLN A 939 25.75 -42.47 -3.61
N ASP A 940 24.58 -42.21 -3.03
CA ASP A 940 23.44 -43.11 -3.13
C ASP A 940 22.75 -43.05 -4.50
N VAL A 941 22.16 -44.18 -4.91
CA VAL A 941 21.43 -44.34 -6.16
C VAL A 941 20.17 -43.46 -6.24
N ALA A 942 19.58 -43.04 -5.11
CA ALA A 942 18.50 -42.06 -5.08
C ALA A 942 18.97 -40.60 -5.26
N ASN A 943 20.29 -40.36 -5.37
CA ASN A 943 20.91 -39.06 -5.70
C ASN A 943 20.41 -37.90 -4.81
N TYR A 944 20.53 -38.07 -3.48
CA TYR A 944 20.01 -37.09 -2.53
C TYR A 944 20.75 -35.75 -2.61
N ARG A 945 19.98 -34.66 -2.63
CA ARG A 945 20.51 -33.28 -2.59
C ARG A 945 20.93 -32.91 -1.17
N VAL A 946 22.10 -33.37 -0.74
CA VAL A 946 22.62 -33.23 0.64
C VAL A 946 23.73 -32.18 0.77
N ARG A 947 23.72 -31.45 1.88
CA ARG A 947 24.78 -30.52 2.26
C ARG A 947 25.20 -30.68 3.73
N CYS A 948 26.49 -30.64 4.01
CA CYS A 948 27.00 -30.43 5.38
C CYS A 948 27.07 -28.93 5.68
N ASP A 949 26.74 -28.53 6.91
CA ASP A 949 27.00 -27.19 7.45
C ASP A 949 27.95 -27.28 8.64
N ASP A 950 29.24 -27.44 8.35
CA ASP A 950 30.35 -27.52 9.29
C ASP A 950 30.85 -26.15 9.78
N ARG A 951 30.45 -25.04 9.14
CA ARG A 951 30.87 -23.64 9.46
C ARG A 951 31.08 -23.40 10.96
N THR A 952 32.35 -23.31 11.38
CA THR A 952 32.74 -23.34 12.81
C THR A 952 32.41 -22.06 13.58
N HIS A 953 32.31 -20.92 12.88
CA HIS A 953 31.96 -19.61 13.45
C HIS A 953 30.46 -19.43 13.74
N LEU A 954 29.63 -20.45 13.51
CA LEU A 954 28.16 -20.41 13.69
C LEU A 954 27.72 -21.51 14.65
N SER A 955 26.94 -21.14 15.68
CA SER A 955 26.38 -22.11 16.61
C SER A 955 25.35 -23.03 15.92
N PRO A 956 25.16 -24.29 16.38
CA PRO A 956 24.15 -25.18 15.81
C PRO A 956 22.75 -24.56 15.79
N GLY A 957 22.35 -23.84 16.84
CA GLY A 957 21.06 -23.13 16.89
C GLY A 957 20.91 -22.02 15.82
N TRP A 958 21.99 -21.36 15.41
CA TRP A 958 21.94 -20.43 14.27
C TRP A 958 21.75 -21.19 12.96
N LYS A 959 22.49 -22.29 12.76
CA LYS A 959 22.36 -23.17 11.59
C LYS A 959 20.95 -23.75 11.47
N PHE A 960 20.36 -24.18 12.59
CA PHE A 960 18.99 -24.69 12.64
C PHE A 960 18.00 -23.63 12.13
N ASN A 961 18.05 -22.40 12.67
CA ASN A 961 17.19 -21.30 12.22
C ASN A 961 17.42 -20.95 10.75
N HIS A 962 18.65 -20.97 10.25
CA HIS A 962 18.99 -20.67 8.86
C HIS A 962 18.41 -21.70 7.88
N TRP A 963 18.53 -23.01 8.16
CA TRP A 963 17.98 -24.04 7.28
C TRP A 963 16.47 -24.28 7.46
N GLU A 964 15.90 -23.96 8.64
CA GLU A 964 14.45 -23.86 8.82
C GLU A 964 13.87 -22.67 8.04
N MET A 965 14.55 -21.51 8.04
CA MET A 965 14.17 -20.34 7.23
C MET A 965 14.18 -20.64 5.74
N LYS A 966 15.21 -21.34 5.25
CA LYS A 966 15.35 -21.75 3.83
C LYS A 966 14.58 -23.03 3.48
N GLY A 967 13.84 -23.60 4.43
CA GLY A 967 12.86 -24.67 4.19
C GLY A 967 13.42 -26.03 3.79
N VAL A 968 14.64 -26.37 4.20
CA VAL A 968 15.23 -27.70 3.94
C VAL A 968 14.37 -28.79 4.60
N PRO A 969 13.83 -29.78 3.87
CA PRO A 969 12.86 -30.76 4.38
C PRO A 969 13.31 -31.55 5.60
N VAL A 970 14.59 -31.96 5.64
CA VAL A 970 15.18 -32.76 6.72
C VAL A 970 16.46 -32.10 7.21
N ARG A 971 16.57 -31.85 8.52
CA ARG A 971 17.85 -31.60 9.18
C ARG A 971 18.31 -32.88 9.87
N LEU A 972 19.52 -33.32 9.60
CA LEU A 972 20.17 -34.45 10.26
C LEU A 972 21.22 -33.90 11.25
N GLU A 973 20.93 -34.05 12.54
CA GLU A 973 21.78 -33.62 13.66
C GLU A 973 22.70 -34.78 14.06
N ILE A 974 24.01 -34.53 14.16
CA ILE A 974 25.04 -35.51 14.60
C ILE A 974 25.81 -34.92 15.77
N GLY A 975 25.57 -35.41 16.99
CA GLY A 975 26.36 -35.10 18.19
C GLY A 975 27.14 -36.30 18.72
N PRO A 976 27.86 -36.13 19.85
CA PRO A 976 28.58 -37.22 20.51
C PRO A 976 27.69 -38.42 20.87
N GLN A 977 26.43 -38.15 21.25
CA GLN A 977 25.46 -39.18 21.60
C GLN A 977 25.03 -40.01 20.38
N GLU A 978 24.77 -39.35 19.25
CA GLU A 978 24.46 -40.00 17.97
C GLU A 978 25.60 -40.93 17.52
N MET A 979 26.86 -40.49 17.65
CA MET A 979 28.02 -41.34 17.35
C MET A 979 28.13 -42.53 18.30
N ALA A 980 28.01 -42.30 19.61
CA ALA A 980 28.13 -43.35 20.63
C ALA A 980 27.05 -44.45 20.49
N GLU A 981 25.82 -44.05 20.15
CA GLU A 981 24.69 -44.96 19.94
C GLU A 981 24.50 -45.39 18.48
N ARG A 982 25.46 -45.10 17.58
CA ARG A 982 25.43 -45.40 16.13
C ARG A 982 24.09 -45.05 15.45
N SER A 983 23.52 -43.92 15.82
CA SER A 983 22.21 -43.45 15.36
C SER A 983 22.27 -42.02 14.84
N THR A 984 21.15 -41.52 14.33
CA THR A 984 21.02 -40.17 13.77
C THR A 984 19.72 -39.53 14.26
N CYS A 985 19.75 -38.22 14.52
CA CYS A 985 18.58 -37.42 14.89
C CYS A 985 18.11 -36.63 13.65
N LEU A 986 16.96 -36.98 13.09
CA LEU A 986 16.34 -36.28 11.97
C LEU A 986 15.24 -35.36 12.48
N VAL A 987 15.23 -34.11 12.05
CA VAL A 987 14.18 -33.12 12.35
C VAL A 987 13.48 -32.74 11.05
N LEU A 988 12.16 -32.95 10.99
CA LEU A 988 11.37 -32.75 9.77
C LEU A 988 10.81 -31.33 9.72
N ARG A 989 10.99 -30.62 8.61
CA ARG A 989 10.64 -29.20 8.52
C ARG A 989 9.15 -28.89 8.58
N HIS A 990 8.32 -29.75 7.99
CA HIS A 990 6.89 -29.48 7.79
C HIS A 990 6.04 -29.58 9.08
N ASN A 991 6.48 -30.37 10.07
CA ASN A 991 5.79 -30.58 11.34
C ASN A 991 6.69 -30.41 12.59
N SER A 992 8.00 -30.15 12.41
CA SER A 992 9.01 -30.10 13.48
C SER A 992 9.19 -31.39 14.30
N ALA A 993 8.70 -32.54 13.82
CA ALA A 993 8.87 -33.83 14.47
C ALA A 993 10.35 -34.25 14.48
N LYS A 994 10.77 -34.94 15.55
CA LYS A 994 12.08 -35.59 15.65
C LYS A 994 11.93 -37.09 15.49
N LEU A 995 12.72 -37.67 14.58
CA LEU A 995 12.86 -39.11 14.37
C LEU A 995 14.28 -39.53 14.73
N ARG A 996 14.45 -40.70 15.34
CA ARG A 996 15.76 -41.29 15.59
C ARG A 996 15.92 -42.53 14.75
N ILE A 997 16.95 -42.56 13.90
CA ILE A 997 17.16 -43.64 12.93
C ILE A 997 18.56 -44.23 13.12
N PRO A 998 18.70 -45.56 13.31
CA PRO A 998 19.99 -46.26 13.28
C PRO A 998 20.77 -45.93 12.01
N MET A 999 22.08 -45.67 12.11
CA MET A 999 22.87 -45.10 11.00
C MET A 999 23.02 -46.06 9.81
N ASP A 1000 22.92 -47.37 10.04
CA ASP A 1000 22.78 -48.43 9.04
C ASP A 1000 21.45 -48.34 8.27
N GLN A 1001 20.33 -48.13 8.98
CA GLN A 1001 18.99 -48.05 8.40
C GLN A 1001 18.65 -46.68 7.80
N LEU A 1002 19.55 -45.70 7.90
CA LEU A 1002 19.35 -44.34 7.39
C LEU A 1002 19.08 -44.34 5.88
N ARG A 1003 19.86 -45.14 5.12
CA ARG A 1003 19.75 -45.27 3.67
C ARG A 1003 18.34 -45.73 3.26
N ASP A 1004 17.88 -46.83 3.84
CA ASP A 1004 16.69 -47.53 3.38
C ASP A 1004 15.39 -46.83 3.80
N ARG A 1005 15.43 -46.07 4.91
CA ARG A 1005 14.27 -45.31 5.41
C ARG A 1005 14.09 -43.94 4.76
N LEU A 1006 15.15 -43.34 4.21
CA LEU A 1006 15.09 -42.00 3.64
C LEU A 1006 14.15 -41.82 2.43
N PRO A 1007 14.01 -42.75 1.45
CA PRO A 1007 13.08 -42.57 0.33
C PRO A 1007 11.64 -42.45 0.84
N SER A 1008 11.20 -43.44 1.62
CA SER A 1008 9.87 -43.50 2.24
C SER A 1008 9.60 -42.28 3.12
N LEU A 1009 10.60 -41.79 3.88
CA LEU A 1009 10.46 -40.58 4.68
C LEU A 1009 10.25 -39.31 3.83
N LEU A 1010 10.97 -39.15 2.71
CA LEU A 1010 10.79 -37.98 1.84
C LEU A 1010 9.43 -38.01 1.13
N ASP A 1011 8.95 -39.17 0.67
CA ASP A 1011 7.60 -39.29 0.12
C ASP A 1011 6.52 -39.11 1.19
N THR A 1012 6.75 -39.56 2.43
CA THR A 1012 5.84 -39.30 3.56
C THR A 1012 5.71 -37.80 3.83
N ILE A 1013 6.82 -37.04 3.83
CA ILE A 1013 6.80 -35.58 3.96
C ILE A 1013 5.99 -34.93 2.82
N HIS A 1014 6.16 -35.38 1.57
CA HIS A 1014 5.39 -34.86 0.43
C HIS A 1014 3.88 -35.14 0.59
N THR A 1015 3.52 -36.38 0.91
CA THR A 1015 2.13 -36.80 1.13
C THR A 1015 1.49 -36.08 2.32
N ASP A 1016 2.22 -35.85 3.42
CA ASP A 1016 1.70 -35.12 4.58
C ASP A 1016 1.49 -33.63 4.28
N MET A 1017 2.39 -33.00 3.51
CA MET A 1017 2.21 -31.63 3.04
C MET A 1017 1.00 -31.49 2.11
N LEU A 1018 0.86 -32.39 1.13
CA LEU A 1018 -0.27 -32.40 0.19
C LEU A 1018 -1.59 -32.68 0.92
N ARG A 1019 -1.62 -33.67 1.83
CA ARG A 1019 -2.81 -34.03 2.64
C ARG A 1019 -3.28 -32.87 3.50
N LYS A 1020 -2.36 -32.19 4.19
CA LYS A 1020 -2.67 -31.01 5.00
C LYS A 1020 -3.27 -29.90 4.13
N ALA A 1021 -2.62 -29.54 3.03
CA ALA A 1021 -3.10 -28.49 2.14
C ALA A 1021 -4.45 -28.85 1.49
N THR A 1022 -4.68 -30.13 1.17
CA THR A 1022 -5.97 -30.62 0.61
C THR A 1022 -7.10 -30.51 1.63
N THR A 1023 -6.84 -30.84 2.89
CA THR A 1023 -7.82 -30.65 3.98
C THR A 1023 -8.13 -29.17 4.18
N GLU A 1024 -7.10 -28.31 4.26
CA GLU A 1024 -7.26 -26.86 4.40
C GLU A 1024 -8.05 -26.24 3.23
N PHE A 1025 -7.85 -26.70 1.99
CA PHE A 1025 -8.64 -26.25 0.84
C PHE A 1025 -10.09 -26.76 0.93
N ALA A 1026 -10.31 -28.04 1.24
CA ALA A 1026 -11.65 -28.63 1.34
C ALA A 1026 -12.53 -27.94 2.40
N GLU A 1027 -11.96 -27.58 3.55
CA GLU A 1027 -12.65 -26.84 4.62
C GLU A 1027 -13.07 -25.41 4.20
N HIS A 1028 -12.41 -24.85 3.19
CA HIS A 1028 -12.63 -23.49 2.69
C HIS A 1028 -13.33 -23.45 1.32
N VAL A 1029 -13.93 -24.54 0.85
CA VAL A 1029 -14.91 -24.54 -0.25
C VAL A 1029 -16.30 -24.86 0.30
N ARG A 1030 -17.21 -23.90 0.23
CA ARG A 1030 -18.59 -24.00 0.75
C ARG A 1030 -19.60 -23.98 -0.39
N THR A 1031 -20.83 -24.40 -0.16
CA THR A 1031 -21.96 -24.15 -1.09
C THR A 1031 -22.62 -22.81 -0.80
N ALA A 1032 -23.12 -22.12 -1.84
CA ALA A 1032 -23.96 -20.93 -1.68
C ALA A 1032 -25.16 -20.94 -2.65
N ASN A 1033 -26.36 -20.79 -2.11
CA ASN A 1033 -27.63 -20.83 -2.86
C ASN A 1033 -28.22 -19.42 -3.09
N ASN A 1034 -27.66 -18.40 -2.42
CA ASN A 1034 -28.01 -17.00 -2.59
C ASN A 1034 -26.80 -16.08 -2.35
N LEU A 1035 -26.96 -14.81 -2.68
CA LEU A 1035 -25.90 -13.79 -2.58
C LEU A 1035 -25.43 -13.54 -1.13
N ASN A 1036 -26.29 -13.74 -0.13
CA ASN A 1036 -25.92 -13.60 1.28
C ASN A 1036 -25.04 -14.77 1.75
N GLU A 1037 -25.34 -16.00 1.33
CA GLU A 1037 -24.48 -17.17 1.56
C GLU A 1037 -23.11 -17.02 0.88
N LEU A 1038 -23.06 -16.46 -0.33
CA LEU A 1038 -21.80 -16.11 -0.99
C LEU A 1038 -21.01 -15.12 -0.12
N CYS A 1039 -21.58 -13.97 0.24
CA CYS A 1039 -20.91 -12.97 1.08
C CYS A 1039 -20.41 -13.55 2.42
N ALA A 1040 -21.24 -14.36 3.09
CA ALA A 1040 -20.87 -15.03 4.34
C ALA A 1040 -19.69 -16.01 4.17
N ALA A 1041 -19.61 -16.73 3.05
CA ALA A 1041 -18.46 -17.57 2.74
C ALA A 1041 -17.19 -16.74 2.50
N LEU A 1042 -17.27 -15.66 1.72
CA LEU A 1042 -16.13 -14.77 1.44
C LEU A 1042 -15.55 -14.15 2.72
N ASP A 1043 -16.41 -13.73 3.65
CA ASP A 1043 -16.00 -13.14 4.92
C ASP A 1043 -15.51 -14.18 5.94
N ALA A 1044 -15.93 -15.45 5.78
CA ALA A 1044 -15.30 -16.62 6.39
C ALA A 1044 -14.05 -17.11 5.62
N LYS A 1045 -13.36 -16.22 4.87
CA LYS A 1045 -12.17 -16.49 4.04
C LYS A 1045 -12.32 -17.68 3.07
N SER A 1046 -13.54 -18.09 2.74
CA SER A 1046 -13.84 -19.29 1.95
C SER A 1046 -14.24 -18.95 0.52
N LEU A 1047 -14.05 -19.91 -0.39
CA LEU A 1047 -14.66 -19.92 -1.72
C LEU A 1047 -16.08 -20.49 -1.65
N ALA A 1048 -16.91 -20.17 -2.65
CA ALA A 1048 -18.31 -20.58 -2.68
C ALA A 1048 -18.70 -21.18 -4.03
N LEU A 1049 -19.23 -22.39 -4.01
CA LEU A 1049 -19.74 -23.13 -5.16
C LEU A 1049 -21.25 -22.91 -5.26
N ALA A 1050 -21.71 -22.31 -6.36
CA ALA A 1050 -23.08 -21.79 -6.48
C ALA A 1050 -23.72 -22.13 -7.85
N PRO A 1051 -25.03 -22.44 -7.91
CA PRO A 1051 -25.72 -22.71 -9.17
C PRO A 1051 -25.88 -21.41 -9.98
N PHE A 1052 -25.21 -21.30 -11.12
CA PHE A 1052 -25.05 -20.07 -11.87
C PHE A 1052 -25.53 -20.19 -13.33
N CYS A 1053 -26.05 -19.09 -13.87
CA CYS A 1053 -26.60 -19.02 -15.24
C CYS A 1053 -25.55 -18.80 -16.35
N GLY A 1054 -24.26 -18.73 -16.02
CA GLY A 1054 -23.14 -18.58 -16.98
C GLY A 1054 -22.96 -17.18 -17.59
N ASP A 1055 -23.90 -16.27 -17.35
CA ASP A 1055 -24.04 -15.00 -18.06
C ASP A 1055 -23.16 -13.84 -17.51
N SER A 1056 -22.53 -13.11 -18.43
CA SER A 1056 -21.60 -12.01 -18.16
C SER A 1056 -22.18 -10.86 -17.33
N ASP A 1057 -23.43 -10.44 -17.60
CA ASP A 1057 -24.06 -9.33 -16.87
C ASP A 1057 -24.45 -9.77 -15.46
N CYS A 1058 -24.87 -11.03 -15.31
CA CYS A 1058 -25.13 -11.63 -14.01
C CYS A 1058 -23.85 -11.76 -13.17
N GLU A 1059 -22.71 -12.10 -13.79
CA GLU A 1059 -21.41 -12.12 -13.12
C GLU A 1059 -20.96 -10.71 -12.71
N GLU A 1060 -21.20 -9.70 -13.54
CA GLU A 1060 -20.90 -8.29 -13.21
C GLU A 1060 -21.75 -7.79 -12.02
N VAL A 1061 -23.04 -8.17 -11.93
CA VAL A 1061 -23.88 -7.87 -10.75
C VAL A 1061 -23.34 -8.57 -9.50
N ILE A 1062 -22.98 -9.86 -9.58
CA ILE A 1062 -22.38 -10.61 -8.44
C ILE A 1062 -21.12 -9.89 -7.94
N ARG A 1063 -20.24 -9.47 -8.85
CA ARG A 1063 -18.99 -8.78 -8.54
C ARG A 1063 -19.22 -7.43 -7.84
N ASN A 1064 -20.18 -6.65 -8.32
CA ASN A 1064 -20.47 -5.31 -7.78
C ASN A 1064 -21.24 -5.32 -6.46
N GLU A 1065 -22.16 -6.26 -6.26
CA GLU A 1065 -22.90 -6.39 -4.99
C GLU A 1065 -22.02 -6.99 -3.88
N SER A 1066 -21.28 -8.07 -4.16
CA SER A 1066 -20.40 -8.72 -3.17
C SER A 1066 -19.17 -7.88 -2.76
N ALA A 1067 -18.89 -6.78 -3.46
CA ALA A 1067 -17.87 -5.80 -3.08
C ALA A 1067 -18.30 -4.89 -1.91
N ARG A 1068 -19.60 -4.72 -1.64
CA ARG A 1068 -20.11 -3.64 -0.76
C ARG A 1068 -19.84 -3.83 0.75
N ASN A 1069 -19.45 -5.03 1.17
CA ASN A 1069 -19.27 -5.39 2.59
C ASN A 1069 -17.81 -5.49 3.06
N VAL A 1070 -16.83 -5.19 2.21
CA VAL A 1070 -15.41 -5.52 2.49
C VAL A 1070 -14.73 -4.51 3.43
N ILE A 1071 -14.23 -4.99 4.57
CA ILE A 1071 -13.19 -4.30 5.35
C ILE A 1071 -11.83 -4.71 4.78
N LEU A 1072 -11.12 -3.78 4.13
CA LEU A 1072 -9.86 -4.07 3.42
C LEU A 1072 -8.65 -4.07 4.35
N GLU A 1073 -7.78 -5.09 4.20
CA GLU A 1073 -6.39 -5.06 4.67
C GLU A 1073 -5.52 -4.20 3.72
N PRO A 1074 -4.54 -3.42 4.22
CA PRO A 1074 -3.69 -2.57 3.39
C PRO A 1074 -2.90 -3.39 2.34
N GLY A 1075 -2.99 -2.99 1.07
CA GLY A 1075 -2.26 -3.60 -0.05
C GLY A 1075 -2.94 -4.78 -0.73
N ALA A 1076 -4.11 -5.22 -0.25
CA ALA A 1076 -4.92 -6.24 -0.93
C ALA A 1076 -5.79 -5.62 -2.05
N PRO A 1077 -5.91 -6.23 -3.25
CA PRO A 1077 -6.80 -5.72 -4.30
C PRO A 1077 -8.27 -5.67 -3.85
N SER A 1078 -8.89 -4.50 -3.99
CA SER A 1078 -10.32 -4.30 -3.73
C SER A 1078 -11.13 -4.88 -4.88
N MET A 1079 -11.70 -6.06 -4.68
CA MET A 1079 -12.59 -6.76 -5.61
C MET A 1079 -13.69 -7.47 -4.81
N GLY A 1080 -14.92 -7.48 -5.34
CA GLY A 1080 -15.92 -8.47 -4.95
C GLY A 1080 -15.54 -9.87 -5.44
N ALA A 1081 -16.44 -10.83 -5.27
CA ALA A 1081 -16.26 -12.15 -5.88
C ALA A 1081 -16.34 -12.09 -7.41
N LYS A 1082 -15.47 -12.84 -8.07
CA LYS A 1082 -15.58 -13.20 -9.48
C LYS A 1082 -15.76 -14.71 -9.61
N SER A 1083 -16.16 -15.21 -10.78
CA SER A 1083 -16.03 -16.63 -11.05
C SER A 1083 -14.56 -17.02 -11.13
N LEU A 1084 -14.27 -18.26 -10.75
CA LEU A 1084 -12.93 -18.85 -10.73
C LEU A 1084 -12.87 -19.95 -11.79
N CYS A 1085 -13.78 -20.92 -11.68
CA CYS A 1085 -14.07 -21.91 -12.71
C CYS A 1085 -15.45 -22.56 -12.50
N ILE A 1086 -15.94 -23.25 -13.52
CA ILE A 1086 -16.93 -24.32 -13.44
C ILE A 1086 -16.12 -25.61 -13.22
N PRO A 1087 -16.14 -26.23 -12.02
CA PRO A 1087 -15.34 -27.43 -11.74
C PRO A 1087 -15.80 -28.62 -12.56
N PHE A 1088 -14.85 -29.39 -13.10
CA PHE A 1088 -15.16 -30.66 -13.77
C PHE A 1088 -15.54 -31.77 -12.77
N ALA A 1089 -14.89 -31.76 -11.61
CA ALA A 1089 -15.19 -32.63 -10.47
C ALA A 1089 -14.81 -31.92 -9.16
N CYS A 1090 -15.34 -32.43 -8.04
CA CYS A 1090 -14.99 -31.97 -6.68
C CYS A 1090 -14.27 -33.09 -5.90
N ASP A 1091 -13.22 -33.66 -6.49
CA ASP A 1091 -12.52 -34.86 -5.97
C ASP A 1091 -12.01 -34.75 -4.53
N PHE A 1092 -11.71 -33.51 -4.09
CA PHE A 1092 -11.27 -33.19 -2.73
C PHE A 1092 -12.41 -33.19 -1.68
N ASN A 1093 -13.68 -33.12 -2.10
CA ASN A 1093 -14.85 -33.33 -1.25
C ASN A 1093 -16.08 -33.75 -2.08
N SER A 1094 -16.38 -35.05 -2.08
CA SER A 1094 -17.49 -35.65 -2.82
C SER A 1094 -18.89 -35.25 -2.34
N THR A 1095 -19.03 -34.46 -1.27
CA THR A 1095 -20.34 -33.89 -0.85
C THR A 1095 -20.65 -32.55 -1.52
N LEU A 1096 -19.73 -31.99 -2.33
CA LEU A 1096 -19.93 -30.74 -3.06
C LEU A 1096 -20.57 -30.99 -4.44
N PRO A 1097 -21.58 -30.21 -4.85
CA PRO A 1097 -22.25 -30.41 -6.12
C PRO A 1097 -21.44 -29.85 -7.30
N CYS A 1098 -21.03 -30.71 -8.23
CA CYS A 1098 -20.30 -30.36 -9.45
C CYS A 1098 -21.15 -30.60 -10.72
N GLY A 1099 -20.70 -30.05 -11.86
CA GLY A 1099 -21.40 -30.20 -13.14
C GLY A 1099 -22.69 -29.37 -13.24
N SER A 1100 -23.70 -29.91 -13.95
CA SER A 1100 -24.98 -29.22 -14.17
C SER A 1100 -25.95 -29.40 -13.00
N PRO A 1101 -26.62 -28.33 -12.53
CA PRO A 1101 -27.67 -28.41 -11.53
C PRO A 1101 -28.90 -29.23 -11.96
N PRO A 1102 -29.73 -29.69 -11.01
CA PRO A 1102 -31.02 -30.31 -11.31
C PRO A 1102 -31.90 -29.45 -12.21
N THR A 1103 -32.69 -30.09 -13.08
CA THR A 1103 -33.56 -29.41 -14.04
C THR A 1103 -34.53 -28.47 -13.33
N GLY A 1104 -34.52 -27.17 -13.70
CA GLY A 1104 -35.35 -26.15 -13.07
C GLY A 1104 -34.70 -25.40 -11.90
N THR A 1105 -33.50 -25.78 -11.45
CA THR A 1105 -32.72 -24.97 -10.50
C THR A 1105 -32.45 -23.58 -11.10
N LYS A 1106 -32.76 -22.53 -10.33
CA LYS A 1106 -32.53 -21.14 -10.70
C LYS A 1106 -31.11 -20.69 -10.37
N CYS A 1107 -30.67 -19.60 -11.00
CA CYS A 1107 -29.46 -18.89 -10.61
C CYS A 1107 -29.52 -18.46 -9.13
N PHE A 1108 -28.40 -18.58 -8.42
CA PHE A 1108 -28.28 -18.17 -7.02
C PHE A 1108 -28.43 -16.65 -6.82
N ASN A 1109 -28.13 -15.84 -7.84
CA ASN A 1109 -28.22 -14.38 -7.78
C ASN A 1109 -29.67 -13.87 -7.89
N GLN A 1110 -30.57 -14.39 -7.07
CA GLN A 1110 -31.94 -13.87 -6.91
C GLN A 1110 -31.96 -12.74 -5.86
N PRO A 1111 -32.80 -11.70 -6.04
CA PRO A 1111 -33.81 -11.53 -7.09
C PRO A 1111 -33.27 -11.01 -8.43
N HIS A 1112 -32.00 -10.62 -8.52
CA HIS A 1112 -31.40 -9.94 -9.69
C HIS A 1112 -31.39 -10.78 -10.98
N CYS A 1113 -31.46 -12.11 -10.89
CA CYS A 1113 -31.52 -13.02 -12.03
C CYS A 1113 -32.55 -14.13 -11.78
N THR A 1114 -33.50 -14.26 -12.71
CA THR A 1114 -34.58 -15.27 -12.68
C THR A 1114 -34.31 -16.48 -13.57
N ARG A 1115 -33.20 -16.48 -14.33
CA ARG A 1115 -32.80 -17.54 -15.26
C ARG A 1115 -32.49 -18.85 -14.54
N GLN A 1116 -32.62 -19.96 -15.26
CA GLN A 1116 -32.12 -21.26 -14.79
C GLN A 1116 -30.59 -21.25 -14.70
N ALA A 1117 -30.04 -22.08 -13.80
CA ALA A 1117 -28.61 -22.30 -13.69
C ALA A 1117 -28.16 -23.37 -14.69
N LEU A 1118 -27.02 -23.15 -15.35
CA LEU A 1118 -26.44 -24.07 -16.34
C LEU A 1118 -25.38 -24.99 -15.72
N ALA A 1119 -24.65 -24.46 -14.73
CA ALA A 1119 -23.54 -25.13 -14.06
C ALA A 1119 -23.46 -24.72 -12.59
N TYR A 1120 -22.85 -25.55 -11.75
CA TYR A 1120 -22.26 -25.07 -10.50
C TYR A 1120 -20.93 -24.38 -10.81
N THR A 1121 -20.82 -23.11 -10.41
CA THR A 1121 -19.63 -22.27 -10.63
C THR A 1121 -19.01 -21.91 -9.29
N LEU A 1122 -17.69 -22.04 -9.19
CA LEU A 1122 -16.90 -21.65 -8.04
C LEU A 1122 -16.62 -20.15 -8.11
N PHE A 1123 -17.02 -19.41 -7.08
CA PHE A 1123 -16.81 -17.98 -6.89
C PHE A 1123 -15.85 -17.70 -5.73
N GLY A 1124 -15.12 -16.59 -5.80
CA GLY A 1124 -14.26 -16.16 -4.71
C GLY A 1124 -13.60 -14.81 -4.91
N ARG A 1125 -12.96 -14.30 -3.85
CA ARG A 1125 -12.00 -13.19 -3.95
C ARG A 1125 -10.71 -13.73 -4.60
N SER A 1126 -10.20 -13.03 -5.61
CA SER A 1126 -9.00 -13.42 -6.39
C SER A 1126 -7.80 -12.52 -6.04
N TYR A 1127 -6.59 -12.98 -6.40
CA TYR A 1127 -5.46 -12.09 -6.71
C TYR A 1127 -5.62 -11.44 -8.10
#